data_AF-W1S014-F1
#
_entry.id   AF-W1S014-F1
#
_cell.length_a   1.000
_cell.length_b   1.000
_cell.length_c   1.000
_cell.angle_alpha   90.00
_cell.angle_beta   90.00
_cell.angle_gamma   90.00
#
_symmetry.space_group_name_H-M   'P 1'
#
loop_
_entity.id
_entity.type
_entity.pdbx_description
1 polymer ?
#
loop_
_entity_poly.entity_id
_entity_poly.type
_entity_poly.pdbx_seq_one_letter_code
_entity_poly.pdbx_strand_id
1 'polypeptide(L)'
;MAMRMSGLALALVPASALVPAIAAAQGAPSTAQPAQSVQQMFDAAAKATGEGDHASAAALLATLEQRVTNPRSLAIVRLRRGMALGELRRWKAARPLLEQAIAALPMDDRTLDVDRGQALRALGKLELFDLDYEAAYGYYARALRVAVDPAERIATLLGKAQAGTFLDAEKALADADEAARLFVGPLSGDKTGAGYAESTRGQALLNQGRFAEAEQAFAKTVAAEGGLSRKVNYQDLVARSDASIAAMLAGHRDKAREYLLYTGAGRMEKQDFTFGADMALPICGEEGIEADDMAVVEFGINDDGTVSYARPIYGSRPGAMALVFARAVRDWSWLPEDVAKIPGLFRLATRLELRCSTSAGGPSLADGARAAFRDWGEQHGIAQYEPAGQSEAQRRAALAAELTRLRANPSSPPLAQAMLLSDLLENPLVTGKTAEDYQASLRSLIDAAGAPPQVRLWADWLSRKQGREELNASAYAADPAAHALALLLNYDRPQRRYKRRDPAILDSILSDAGLPDDHPLRVAALIRRASARAAAKDFEGARADYRATGLTEQQCSIVDAEPAIRSAPVSGQDYPTDMVRMGIEGWTRVQHDVSPTGQVLNSRVIAAYPPIVFSANGAKIISRARFEQSYRPGGAMGCSGSMSNVTFRMPS
;
A
#
# COMPACT_ATOMS: atom_id res chain seq x y z
N MET A 1 -21.11 -12.60 -30.35
CA MET A 1 -19.64 -12.64 -30.34
C MET A 1 -19.23 -12.59 -28.87
N ALA A 2 -18.97 -13.76 -28.29
CA ALA A 2 -18.84 -13.94 -26.84
C ALA A 2 -17.48 -13.42 -26.37
N MET A 3 -17.49 -12.35 -25.58
CA MET A 3 -16.31 -11.76 -24.97
C MET A 3 -15.84 -12.68 -23.83
N ARG A 4 -15.03 -13.69 -24.17
CA ARG A 4 -14.28 -14.45 -23.17
C ARG A 4 -13.23 -13.52 -22.59
N MET A 5 -13.47 -13.03 -21.37
CA MET A 5 -12.40 -12.56 -20.51
C MET A 5 -11.51 -13.77 -20.20
N SER A 6 -10.41 -13.89 -20.94
CA SER A 6 -9.42 -14.94 -20.73
C SER A 6 -8.75 -14.76 -19.37
N GLY A 7 -9.13 -15.62 -18.43
CA GLY A 7 -8.38 -15.86 -17.22
C GLY A 7 -6.97 -16.38 -17.56
N LEU A 8 -6.00 -15.95 -16.75
CA LEU A 8 -4.62 -16.42 -16.77
C LEU A 8 -4.56 -17.96 -16.73
N ALA A 9 -3.96 -18.56 -17.76
CA ALA A 9 -3.36 -19.87 -17.65
C ALA A 9 -1.83 -19.70 -17.73
N LEU A 10 -1.17 -19.80 -16.57
CA LEU A 10 0.27 -19.95 -16.48
C LEU A 10 0.61 -21.36 -16.99
N ALA A 11 1.12 -21.48 -18.21
CA ALA A 11 1.63 -22.74 -18.72
C ALA A 11 3.13 -22.85 -18.43
N LEU A 12 3.48 -23.74 -17.49
CA LEU A 12 4.84 -24.27 -17.34
C LEU A 12 5.20 -25.08 -18.58
N VAL A 13 6.26 -24.68 -19.28
CA VAL A 13 6.87 -25.45 -20.38
C VAL A 13 7.91 -26.40 -19.78
N PRO A 14 7.82 -27.73 -20.00
CA PRO A 14 8.93 -28.62 -19.70
C PRO A 14 10.02 -28.48 -20.78
N ALA A 15 11.26 -28.25 -20.33
CA ALA A 15 12.43 -28.27 -21.19
C ALA A 15 12.66 -29.70 -21.72
N SER A 16 12.38 -29.92 -23.01
CA SER A 16 12.84 -31.11 -23.73
C SER A 16 14.13 -30.77 -24.48
N ALA A 17 15.22 -31.43 -24.10
CA ALA A 17 16.50 -31.35 -24.77
C ALA A 17 16.40 -31.94 -26.18
N LEU A 18 16.65 -31.12 -27.20
CA LEU A 18 16.82 -31.54 -28.59
C LEU A 18 18.32 -31.68 -28.90
N VAL A 19 18.69 -32.89 -29.33
CA VAL A 19 19.99 -33.25 -29.90
C VAL A 19 20.16 -32.55 -31.26
N PRO A 20 21.30 -31.95 -31.59
CA PRO A 20 21.50 -31.37 -32.92
C PRO A 20 21.93 -32.47 -33.90
N ALA A 21 21.07 -32.79 -34.86
CA ALA A 21 21.49 -33.48 -36.09
C ALA A 21 22.05 -32.43 -37.05
N ILE A 22 23.37 -32.44 -37.24
CA ILE A 22 24.06 -31.62 -38.25
C ILE A 22 23.82 -32.26 -39.61
N ALA A 23 22.82 -31.78 -40.34
CA ALA A 23 22.68 -32.02 -41.77
C ALA A 23 23.23 -30.80 -42.53
N ALA A 24 24.35 -30.99 -43.22
CA ALA A 24 24.91 -30.01 -44.14
C ALA A 24 24.00 -29.91 -45.37
N ALA A 25 23.11 -28.92 -45.39
CA ALA A 25 22.33 -28.57 -46.57
C ALA A 25 23.11 -27.55 -47.42
N GLN A 26 23.45 -27.96 -48.64
CA GLN A 26 24.06 -27.13 -49.67
C GLN A 26 23.13 -25.96 -50.03
N GLY A 27 23.69 -24.75 -50.07
CA GLY A 27 22.95 -23.52 -50.31
C GLY A 27 22.32 -23.46 -51.69
N ALA A 28 20.99 -23.51 -51.72
CA ALA A 28 20.20 -22.93 -52.81
C ALA A 28 20.09 -21.41 -52.55
N PRO A 29 20.11 -20.55 -53.58
CA PRO A 29 19.92 -19.11 -53.39
C PRO A 29 18.53 -18.88 -52.79
N SER A 30 18.50 -18.30 -51.58
CA SER A 30 17.24 -17.87 -50.98
C SER A 30 16.66 -16.76 -51.85
N THR A 31 15.67 -17.08 -52.66
CA THR A 31 14.81 -16.09 -53.28
C THR A 31 14.19 -15.28 -52.14
N ALA A 32 14.58 -14.01 -52.02
CA ALA A 32 14.02 -13.09 -51.05
C ALA A 32 12.50 -13.12 -51.19
N GLN A 33 11.80 -13.52 -50.12
CA GLN A 33 10.34 -13.46 -50.09
C GLN A 33 9.93 -12.01 -50.38
N PRO A 34 8.96 -11.78 -51.27
CA PRO A 34 8.51 -10.42 -51.58
C PRO A 34 8.06 -9.74 -50.29
N ALA A 35 8.61 -8.54 -50.03
CA ALA A 35 8.27 -7.76 -48.85
C ALA A 35 6.76 -7.55 -48.79
N GLN A 36 6.13 -7.87 -47.65
CA GLN A 36 4.69 -7.72 -47.47
C GLN A 36 4.24 -6.30 -47.81
N SER A 37 3.12 -6.20 -48.53
CA SER A 37 2.50 -4.92 -48.84
C SER A 37 1.94 -4.25 -47.56
N VAL A 38 1.71 -2.93 -47.61
CA VAL A 38 1.12 -2.18 -46.49
C VAL A 38 -0.25 -2.77 -46.09
N GLN A 39 -1.08 -3.13 -47.08
CA GLN A 39 -2.38 -3.75 -46.84
C GLN A 39 -2.25 -5.13 -46.19
N GLN A 40 -1.35 -5.98 -46.69
CA GLN A 40 -1.12 -7.32 -46.12
C GLN A 40 -0.69 -7.26 -44.65
N MET A 41 0.16 -6.29 -44.27
CA MET A 41 0.55 -6.10 -42.88
C MET A 41 -0.61 -5.56 -42.03
N PHE A 42 -1.45 -4.68 -42.58
CA PHE A 42 -2.62 -4.17 -41.87
C PHE A 42 -3.62 -5.28 -41.57
N ASP A 43 -3.89 -6.13 -42.56
CA ASP A 43 -4.76 -7.30 -42.42
C ASP A 43 -4.18 -8.31 -41.43
N ALA A 44 -2.85 -8.55 -41.48
CA ALA A 44 -2.15 -9.40 -40.52
C ALA A 44 -2.23 -8.85 -39.09
N ALA A 45 -2.09 -7.54 -38.90
CA ALA A 45 -2.22 -6.89 -37.59
C ALA A 45 -3.65 -6.97 -37.05
N ALA A 46 -4.66 -6.78 -37.92
CA ALA A 46 -6.07 -6.92 -37.56
C ALA A 46 -6.40 -8.36 -37.16
N LYS A 47 -5.88 -9.34 -37.93
CA LYS A 47 -6.01 -10.76 -37.61
C LYS A 47 -5.37 -11.10 -36.25
N ALA A 48 -4.12 -10.68 -36.03
CA ALA A 48 -3.42 -10.88 -34.76
C ALA A 48 -4.20 -10.28 -33.58
N THR A 49 -4.79 -9.10 -33.76
CA THR A 49 -5.66 -8.47 -32.75
C THR A 49 -6.90 -9.31 -32.47
N GLY A 50 -7.59 -9.81 -33.52
CA GLY A 50 -8.76 -10.67 -33.38
C GLY A 50 -8.48 -12.03 -32.73
N GLU A 51 -7.24 -12.52 -32.87
CA GLU A 51 -6.75 -13.74 -32.23
C GLU A 51 -6.25 -13.51 -30.79
N GLY A 52 -6.19 -12.25 -30.33
CA GLY A 52 -5.64 -11.88 -29.02
C GLY A 52 -4.12 -11.86 -28.95
N ASP A 53 -3.41 -12.01 -30.08
CA ASP A 53 -1.96 -11.86 -30.17
C ASP A 53 -1.57 -10.38 -30.28
N HIS A 54 -1.76 -9.67 -29.17
CA HIS A 54 -1.48 -8.24 -29.06
C HIS A 54 0.01 -7.92 -29.22
N ALA A 55 0.91 -8.89 -28.95
CA ALA A 55 2.35 -8.73 -29.15
C ALA A 55 2.70 -8.64 -30.65
N SER A 56 2.23 -9.60 -31.45
CA SER A 56 2.41 -9.57 -32.90
C SER A 56 1.71 -8.37 -33.53
N ALA A 57 0.48 -8.06 -33.10
CA ALA A 57 -0.23 -6.88 -33.57
C ALA A 57 0.56 -5.59 -33.33
N ALA A 58 1.09 -5.38 -32.12
CA ALA A 58 1.88 -4.21 -31.78
C ALA A 58 3.18 -4.11 -32.61
N ALA A 59 3.85 -5.23 -32.89
CA ALA A 59 5.07 -5.28 -33.70
C ALA A 59 4.79 -4.96 -35.19
N LEU A 60 3.73 -5.53 -35.76
CA LEU A 60 3.30 -5.24 -37.13
C LEU A 60 2.89 -3.76 -37.29
N LEU A 61 2.15 -3.22 -36.32
CA LEU A 61 1.73 -1.83 -36.33
C LEU A 61 2.90 -0.85 -36.15
N ALA A 62 3.91 -1.21 -35.35
CA ALA A 62 5.14 -0.41 -35.25
C ALA A 62 5.90 -0.34 -36.59
N THR A 63 5.90 -1.43 -37.36
CA THR A 63 6.50 -1.46 -38.70
C THR A 63 5.68 -0.63 -39.69
N LEU A 64 4.34 -0.72 -39.63
CA LEU A 64 3.43 0.08 -40.44
C LEU A 64 3.59 1.58 -40.17
N GLU A 65 3.81 1.98 -38.92
CA GLU A 65 3.98 3.38 -38.53
C GLU A 65 5.14 4.06 -39.30
N GLN A 66 6.20 3.31 -39.63
CA GLN A 66 7.33 3.81 -40.40
C GLN A 66 7.07 3.88 -41.91
N ARG A 67 6.08 3.13 -42.41
CA ARG A 67 5.80 2.96 -43.85
C ARG A 67 4.60 3.78 -44.33
N VAL A 68 3.74 4.24 -43.43
CA VAL A 68 2.52 4.99 -43.75
C VAL A 68 2.80 6.50 -43.70
N THR A 69 2.53 7.19 -44.81
CA THR A 69 2.73 8.65 -44.93
C THR A 69 1.43 9.46 -44.84
N ASN A 70 0.28 8.83 -45.11
CA ASN A 70 -1.02 9.50 -45.00
C ASN A 70 -1.36 9.80 -43.52
N PRO A 71 -1.64 11.06 -43.15
CA PRO A 71 -1.88 11.42 -41.75
C PRO A 71 -3.03 10.67 -41.07
N ARG A 72 -4.14 10.45 -41.78
CA ARG A 72 -5.30 9.69 -41.27
C ARG A 72 -4.91 8.24 -41.01
N SER A 73 -4.27 7.58 -41.97
CA SER A 73 -3.81 6.20 -41.82
C SER A 73 -2.75 6.06 -40.72
N LEU A 74 -1.84 7.03 -40.59
CA LEU A 74 -0.84 7.04 -39.52
C LEU A 74 -1.49 7.15 -38.14
N ALA A 75 -2.50 8.01 -37.99
CA ALA A 75 -3.27 8.13 -36.75
C ALA A 75 -3.98 6.81 -36.39
N ILE A 76 -4.60 6.13 -37.36
CA ILE A 76 -5.24 4.82 -37.15
C ILE A 76 -4.21 3.76 -36.71
N VAL A 77 -3.05 3.70 -37.37
CA VAL A 77 -1.97 2.76 -37.01
C VAL A 77 -1.48 3.01 -35.59
N ARG A 78 -1.23 4.27 -35.22
CA ARG A 78 -0.81 4.65 -33.86
C ARG A 78 -1.87 4.33 -32.82
N LEU A 79 -3.14 4.59 -33.12
CA LEU A 79 -4.26 4.27 -32.23
C LEU A 79 -4.31 2.77 -31.92
N ARG A 80 -4.33 1.93 -32.97
CA ARG A 80 -4.40 0.47 -32.82
C ARG A 80 -3.16 -0.10 -32.16
N ARG A 81 -1.98 0.47 -32.43
CA ARG A 81 -0.74 0.11 -31.74
C ARG A 81 -0.84 0.44 -30.24
N GLY A 82 -1.35 1.63 -29.93
CA GLY A 82 -1.63 2.06 -28.55
C GLY A 82 -2.57 1.08 -27.84
N MET A 83 -3.67 0.67 -28.49
CA MET A 83 -4.61 -0.31 -27.92
C MET A 83 -3.95 -1.67 -27.67
N ALA A 84 -3.19 -2.20 -28.64
CA ALA A 84 -2.47 -3.46 -28.48
C ALA A 84 -1.42 -3.38 -27.35
N LEU A 85 -0.69 -2.27 -27.23
CA LEU A 85 0.23 -2.04 -26.11
C LEU A 85 -0.50 -1.94 -24.77
N GLY A 86 -1.71 -1.38 -24.76
CA GLY A 86 -2.57 -1.32 -23.58
C GLY A 86 -3.00 -2.72 -23.08
N GLU A 87 -3.39 -3.62 -23.98
CA GLU A 87 -3.70 -5.01 -23.63
C GLU A 87 -2.48 -5.76 -23.06
N LEU A 88 -1.28 -5.41 -23.51
CA LEU A 88 0.00 -5.89 -22.94
C LEU A 88 0.42 -5.16 -21.66
N ARG A 89 -0.42 -4.25 -21.13
CA ARG A 89 -0.14 -3.39 -19.96
C ARG A 89 1.11 -2.51 -20.11
N ARG A 90 1.54 -2.21 -21.34
CA ARG A 90 2.70 -1.33 -21.64
C ARG A 90 2.26 0.14 -21.69
N TRP A 91 1.62 0.59 -20.61
CA TRP A 91 0.90 1.87 -20.56
C TRP A 91 1.77 3.11 -20.80
N LYS A 92 3.03 3.09 -20.33
CA LYS A 92 3.99 4.17 -20.59
C LYS A 92 4.21 4.44 -22.08
N ALA A 93 4.12 3.41 -22.92
CA ALA A 93 4.21 3.53 -24.37
C ALA A 93 2.83 3.72 -25.03
N ALA A 94 1.79 3.09 -24.49
CA ALA A 94 0.43 3.13 -25.05
C ALA A 94 -0.22 4.52 -24.92
N ARG A 95 -0.18 5.12 -23.72
CA ARG A 95 -0.85 6.39 -23.38
C ARG A 95 -0.57 7.52 -24.39
N PRO A 96 0.70 7.90 -24.66
CA PRO A 96 0.97 9.00 -25.60
C PRO A 96 0.50 8.67 -27.03
N LEU A 97 0.56 7.40 -27.46
CA LEU A 97 0.05 7.00 -28.78
C LEU A 97 -1.47 7.16 -28.87
N LEU A 98 -2.21 6.74 -27.84
CA LEU A 98 -3.67 6.85 -27.78
C LEU A 98 -4.12 8.30 -27.77
N GLU A 99 -3.55 9.13 -26.89
CA GLU A 99 -3.91 10.55 -26.75
C GLU A 99 -3.64 11.33 -28.05
N GLN A 100 -2.45 11.17 -28.64
CA GLN A 100 -2.09 11.82 -29.89
C GLN A 100 -2.95 11.35 -31.06
N ALA A 101 -3.21 10.04 -31.15
CA ALA A 101 -4.02 9.51 -32.23
C ALA A 101 -5.48 9.98 -32.12
N ILE A 102 -6.09 9.95 -30.93
CA ILE A 102 -7.45 10.47 -30.72
C ILE A 102 -7.55 11.94 -31.13
N ALA A 103 -6.55 12.76 -30.79
CA ALA A 103 -6.52 14.16 -31.18
C ALA A 103 -6.37 14.39 -32.70
N ALA A 104 -5.69 13.47 -33.40
CA ALA A 104 -5.42 13.57 -34.84
C ALA A 104 -6.52 12.97 -35.73
N LEU A 105 -7.43 12.16 -35.19
CA LEU A 105 -8.48 11.51 -35.98
C LEU A 105 -9.61 12.48 -36.35
N PRO A 106 -10.09 12.49 -37.62
CA PRO A 106 -11.23 13.31 -38.02
C PRO A 106 -12.47 12.96 -37.20
N MET A 107 -13.10 13.95 -36.57
CA MET A 107 -14.25 13.74 -35.67
C MET A 107 -15.55 13.40 -36.40
N ASP A 108 -15.68 13.87 -37.64
CA ASP A 108 -16.82 13.69 -38.54
C ASP A 108 -16.83 12.32 -39.24
N ASP A 109 -15.70 11.63 -39.26
CA ASP A 109 -15.58 10.28 -39.82
C ASP A 109 -16.14 9.23 -38.85
N ARG A 110 -17.39 8.84 -39.10
CA ARG A 110 -18.15 7.83 -38.33
C ARG A 110 -17.63 6.41 -38.52
N THR A 111 -16.85 6.13 -39.57
CA THR A 111 -16.27 4.79 -39.79
C THR A 111 -15.23 4.45 -38.72
N LEU A 112 -14.77 5.44 -37.97
CA LEU A 112 -13.77 5.33 -36.92
C LEU A 112 -14.36 5.38 -35.51
N ASP A 113 -15.68 5.40 -35.36
CA ASP A 113 -16.34 5.53 -34.06
C ASP A 113 -16.02 4.34 -33.12
N VAL A 114 -15.93 3.12 -33.66
CA VAL A 114 -15.53 1.90 -32.92
C VAL A 114 -14.09 2.03 -32.40
N ASP A 115 -13.14 2.34 -33.30
CA ASP A 115 -11.74 2.55 -32.95
C ASP A 115 -11.60 3.65 -31.87
N ARG A 116 -12.30 4.78 -32.05
CA ARG A 116 -12.31 5.91 -31.12
C ARG A 116 -12.89 5.53 -29.75
N GLY A 117 -14.02 4.83 -29.73
CA GLY A 117 -14.67 4.35 -28.52
C GLY A 117 -13.79 3.38 -27.73
N GLN A 118 -13.13 2.45 -28.42
CA GLN A 118 -12.20 1.49 -27.81
C GLN A 118 -10.97 2.17 -27.19
N ALA A 119 -10.36 3.11 -27.92
CA ALA A 119 -9.22 3.86 -27.42
C ALA A 119 -9.55 4.73 -26.20
N LEU A 120 -10.71 5.40 -26.22
CA LEU A 120 -11.20 6.18 -25.09
C LEU A 120 -11.47 5.28 -23.87
N ARG A 121 -12.07 4.09 -24.05
CA ARG A 121 -12.25 3.13 -22.95
C ARG A 121 -10.92 2.60 -22.41
N ALA A 122 -9.92 2.39 -23.27
CA ALA A 122 -8.59 1.96 -22.85
C ALA A 122 -7.91 3.02 -21.98
N LEU A 123 -8.00 4.30 -22.37
CA LEU A 123 -7.56 5.42 -21.54
C LEU A 123 -8.35 5.49 -20.23
N GLY A 124 -9.69 5.38 -20.27
CA GLY A 124 -10.52 5.36 -19.06
C GLY A 124 -10.14 4.25 -18.07
N LYS A 125 -9.79 3.06 -18.56
CA LYS A 125 -9.32 1.93 -17.74
C LYS A 125 -7.94 2.21 -17.12
N LEU A 126 -7.06 2.87 -17.87
CA LEU A 126 -5.76 3.30 -17.35
C LEU A 126 -5.93 4.34 -16.23
N GLU A 127 -6.80 5.33 -16.42
CA GLU A 127 -7.04 6.34 -15.38
C GLU A 127 -7.67 5.75 -14.12
N LEU A 128 -8.56 4.75 -14.25
CA LEU A 128 -9.05 3.98 -13.10
C LEU A 128 -7.90 3.29 -12.33
N PHE A 129 -6.93 2.75 -13.05
CA PHE A 129 -5.73 2.12 -12.45
C PHE A 129 -4.81 3.16 -11.79
N ASP A 130 -4.66 4.33 -12.41
CA ASP A 130 -3.88 5.45 -11.89
C ASP A 130 -4.62 6.20 -10.76
N LEU A 131 -5.85 5.78 -10.42
CA LEU A 131 -6.75 6.38 -9.43
C LEU A 131 -7.24 7.80 -9.79
N ASP A 132 -7.17 8.18 -11.06
CA ASP A 132 -7.75 9.40 -11.61
C ASP A 132 -9.18 9.12 -12.12
N TYR A 133 -10.12 9.04 -11.17
CA TYR A 133 -11.50 8.68 -11.48
C TYR A 133 -12.22 9.78 -12.26
N GLU A 134 -11.81 11.04 -12.12
CA GLU A 134 -12.39 12.16 -12.87
C GLU A 134 -12.00 12.08 -14.36
N ALA A 135 -10.72 11.87 -14.66
CA ALA A 135 -10.28 11.66 -16.03
C ALA A 135 -10.91 10.39 -16.62
N ALA A 136 -10.98 9.29 -15.84
CA ALA A 136 -11.64 8.06 -16.26
C ALA A 136 -13.10 8.31 -16.68
N TYR A 137 -13.87 9.00 -15.82
CA TYR A 137 -15.25 9.35 -16.10
C TYR A 137 -15.38 10.18 -17.39
N GLY A 138 -14.50 11.16 -17.57
CA GLY A 138 -14.44 11.98 -18.78
C GLY A 138 -14.20 11.17 -20.06
N TYR A 139 -13.27 10.21 -20.01
CA TYR A 139 -12.99 9.31 -21.14
C TYR A 139 -14.17 8.40 -21.45
N TYR A 140 -14.79 7.77 -20.45
CA TYR A 140 -15.97 6.93 -20.68
C TYR A 140 -17.18 7.74 -21.18
N ALA A 141 -17.39 8.96 -20.68
CA ALA A 141 -18.43 9.85 -21.19
C ALA A 141 -18.22 10.23 -22.67
N ARG A 142 -16.97 10.41 -23.10
CA ARG A 142 -16.63 10.60 -24.51
C ARG A 142 -16.85 9.33 -25.33
N ALA A 143 -16.44 8.18 -24.81
CA ALA A 143 -16.64 6.89 -25.48
C ALA A 143 -18.13 6.60 -25.70
N LEU A 144 -18.99 6.95 -24.73
CA LEU A 144 -20.43 6.67 -24.79
C LEU A 144 -21.12 7.42 -25.92
N ARG A 145 -20.60 8.60 -26.32
CA ARG A 145 -21.13 9.40 -27.43
C ARG A 145 -20.86 8.79 -28.81
N VAL A 146 -19.90 7.88 -28.90
CA VAL A 146 -19.52 7.20 -30.16
C VAL A 146 -19.77 5.69 -30.13
N ALA A 147 -20.27 5.15 -29.00
CA ALA A 147 -20.63 3.74 -28.88
C ALA A 147 -21.83 3.42 -29.79
N VAL A 148 -21.62 2.51 -30.75
CA VAL A 148 -22.63 2.19 -31.78
C VAL A 148 -23.39 0.92 -31.43
N ASP A 149 -22.71 -0.13 -30.97
CA ASP A 149 -23.34 -1.41 -30.64
C ASP A 149 -23.70 -1.55 -29.15
N PRO A 150 -24.69 -2.39 -28.79
CA PRO A 150 -25.11 -2.56 -27.40
C PRO A 150 -24.03 -3.06 -26.45
N ALA A 151 -23.09 -3.90 -26.91
CA ALA A 151 -22.04 -4.44 -26.06
C ALA A 151 -21.01 -3.36 -25.71
N GLU A 152 -20.62 -2.53 -26.67
CA GLU A 152 -19.78 -1.35 -26.43
C GLU A 152 -20.46 -0.33 -25.52
N ARG A 153 -21.77 -0.11 -25.72
CA ARG A 153 -22.55 0.79 -24.86
C ARG A 153 -22.56 0.29 -23.42
N ILE A 154 -22.82 -0.99 -23.17
CA ILE A 154 -22.77 -1.59 -21.83
C ILE A 154 -21.38 -1.45 -21.22
N ALA A 155 -20.32 -1.87 -21.92
CA ALA A 155 -18.96 -1.81 -21.40
C ALA A 155 -18.57 -0.36 -21.05
N THR A 156 -19.03 0.61 -21.82
CA THR A 156 -18.81 2.03 -21.57
C THR A 156 -19.61 2.54 -20.37
N LEU A 157 -20.89 2.19 -20.26
CA LEU A 157 -21.75 2.57 -19.13
C LEU A 157 -21.22 2.00 -17.82
N LEU A 158 -20.79 0.74 -17.81
CA LEU A 158 -20.23 0.09 -16.61
C LEU A 158 -18.90 0.74 -16.19
N GLY A 159 -18.01 1.02 -17.15
CA GLY A 159 -16.77 1.76 -16.86
C GLY A 159 -17.03 3.17 -16.34
N LYS A 160 -18.00 3.88 -16.94
CA LYS A 160 -18.45 5.21 -16.50
C LYS A 160 -19.04 5.17 -15.08
N ALA A 161 -19.89 4.19 -14.80
CA ALA A 161 -20.47 3.98 -13.48
C ALA A 161 -19.39 3.69 -12.44
N GLN A 162 -18.44 2.80 -12.74
CA GLN A 162 -17.32 2.52 -11.85
C GLN A 162 -16.49 3.77 -11.52
N ALA A 163 -16.15 4.57 -12.53
CA ALA A 163 -15.47 5.85 -12.33
C ALA A 163 -16.32 6.87 -11.55
N GLY A 164 -17.63 6.86 -11.78
CA GLY A 164 -18.57 7.77 -11.13
C GLY A 164 -18.84 7.45 -9.66
N THR A 165 -18.67 6.21 -9.21
CA THR A 165 -19.07 5.78 -7.84
C THR A 165 -18.49 6.66 -6.73
N PHE A 166 -17.25 7.11 -6.89
CA PHE A 166 -16.54 7.95 -5.90
C PHE A 166 -16.46 9.43 -6.31
N LEU A 167 -17.29 9.85 -7.26
CA LEU A 167 -17.44 11.25 -7.67
C LEU A 167 -18.88 11.71 -7.44
N ASP A 168 -19.83 10.93 -7.97
CA ASP A 168 -21.27 11.14 -7.91
C ASP A 168 -21.95 9.76 -7.99
N ALA A 169 -22.17 9.16 -6.82
CA ALA A 169 -22.72 7.81 -6.72
C ALA A 169 -24.16 7.71 -7.28
N GLU A 170 -24.91 8.81 -7.34
CA GLU A 170 -26.26 8.85 -7.92
C GLU A 170 -26.20 8.72 -9.45
N LYS A 171 -25.35 9.51 -10.11
CA LYS A 171 -25.11 9.36 -11.55
C LYS A 171 -24.53 8.00 -11.89
N ALA A 172 -23.61 7.49 -11.07
CA ALA A 172 -23.04 6.15 -11.24
C ALA A 172 -24.13 5.05 -11.19
N LEU A 173 -25.06 5.16 -10.25
CA LEU A 173 -26.19 4.23 -10.16
C LEU A 173 -27.09 4.31 -11.40
N ALA A 174 -27.38 5.51 -11.90
CA ALA A 174 -28.17 5.69 -13.11
C ALA A 174 -27.51 5.05 -14.35
N ASP A 175 -26.19 5.24 -14.50
CA ASP A 175 -25.41 4.61 -15.58
C ASP A 175 -25.41 3.06 -15.44
N ALA A 176 -25.26 2.54 -14.23
CA ALA A 176 -25.31 1.10 -13.95
C ALA A 176 -26.70 0.49 -14.20
N ASP A 177 -27.77 1.19 -13.81
CA ASP A 177 -29.15 0.77 -14.08
C ASP A 177 -29.45 0.77 -15.59
N GLU A 178 -28.94 1.74 -16.35
CA GLU A 178 -29.06 1.73 -17.81
C GLU A 178 -28.36 0.50 -18.42
N ALA A 179 -27.14 0.20 -17.97
CA ALA A 179 -26.42 -1.00 -18.42
C ALA A 179 -27.18 -2.29 -18.07
N ALA A 180 -27.70 -2.41 -16.85
CA ALA A 180 -28.48 -3.57 -16.41
C ALA A 180 -29.74 -3.80 -17.24
N ARG A 181 -30.45 -2.73 -17.66
CA ARG A 181 -31.63 -2.85 -18.55
C ARG A 181 -31.31 -3.46 -19.90
N LEU A 182 -30.11 -3.23 -20.44
CA LEU A 182 -29.69 -3.80 -21.73
C LEU A 182 -29.50 -5.33 -21.67
N PHE A 183 -29.25 -5.89 -20.48
CA PHE A 183 -29.23 -7.33 -20.23
C PHE A 183 -30.61 -7.96 -20.04
N VAL A 184 -31.69 -7.18 -19.94
CA VAL A 184 -33.07 -7.73 -19.96
C VAL A 184 -33.62 -7.75 -21.40
N GLY A 185 -33.09 -6.90 -22.27
CA GLY A 185 -33.48 -6.81 -23.68
C GLY A 185 -32.49 -7.51 -24.63
N PRO A 186 -31.70 -6.77 -25.43
CA PRO A 186 -30.89 -7.31 -26.52
C PRO A 186 -29.88 -8.41 -26.13
N LEU A 187 -29.48 -8.48 -24.85
CA LEU A 187 -28.45 -9.40 -24.35
C LEU A 187 -28.94 -10.33 -23.22
N SER A 188 -30.22 -10.70 -23.22
CA SER A 188 -30.89 -11.52 -22.20
C SER A 188 -30.33 -12.91 -21.90
N GLY A 189 -29.33 -13.38 -22.66
CA GLY A 189 -28.62 -14.64 -22.41
C GLY A 189 -27.29 -14.52 -21.66
N ASP A 190 -26.73 -13.32 -21.52
CA ASP A 190 -25.41 -13.11 -20.91
C ASP A 190 -25.50 -12.94 -19.39
N LYS A 191 -25.58 -14.07 -18.68
CA LYS A 191 -25.69 -14.10 -17.21
C LYS A 191 -24.47 -13.50 -16.51
N THR A 192 -23.27 -13.69 -17.06
CA THR A 192 -22.03 -13.16 -16.48
C THR A 192 -21.98 -11.65 -16.62
N GLY A 193 -22.32 -11.12 -17.81
CA GLY A 193 -22.44 -9.68 -18.02
C GLY A 193 -23.50 -9.05 -17.13
N ALA A 194 -24.66 -9.70 -16.99
CA ALA A 194 -25.72 -9.24 -16.08
C ALA A 194 -25.26 -9.23 -14.61
N GLY A 195 -24.51 -10.25 -14.17
CA GLY A 195 -23.90 -10.31 -12.84
C GLY A 195 -22.93 -9.15 -12.60
N TYR A 196 -22.06 -8.85 -13.57
CA TYR A 196 -21.13 -7.72 -13.48
C TYR A 196 -21.84 -6.35 -13.43
N ALA A 197 -22.96 -6.20 -14.16
CA ALA A 197 -23.80 -5.01 -14.07
C ALA A 197 -24.43 -4.86 -12.67
N GLU A 198 -24.93 -5.94 -12.08
CA GLU A 198 -25.46 -5.93 -10.70
C GLU A 198 -24.36 -5.66 -9.67
N SER A 199 -23.13 -6.13 -9.88
CA SER A 199 -21.97 -5.78 -9.02
C SER A 199 -21.68 -4.28 -9.06
N THR A 200 -21.62 -3.69 -10.26
CA THR A 200 -21.39 -2.24 -10.44
C THR A 200 -22.50 -1.42 -9.80
N ARG A 201 -23.76 -1.85 -9.98
CA ARG A 201 -24.94 -1.27 -9.33
C ARG A 201 -24.85 -1.37 -7.81
N GLY A 202 -24.45 -2.53 -7.29
CA GLY A 202 -24.22 -2.77 -5.86
C GLY A 202 -23.19 -1.83 -5.26
N GLN A 203 -22.08 -1.58 -5.97
CA GLN A 203 -21.05 -0.63 -5.52
C GLN A 203 -21.57 0.82 -5.46
N ALA A 204 -22.34 1.25 -6.46
CA ALA A 204 -22.97 2.58 -6.42
C ALA A 204 -23.96 2.70 -5.24
N LEU A 205 -24.80 1.68 -5.01
CA LEU A 205 -25.74 1.64 -3.89
C LEU A 205 -25.03 1.64 -2.53
N LEU A 206 -23.96 0.86 -2.40
CA LEU A 206 -23.13 0.77 -1.19
C LEU A 206 -22.59 2.14 -0.79
N ASN A 207 -22.09 2.90 -1.77
CA ASN A 207 -21.51 4.23 -1.57
C ASN A 207 -22.56 5.37 -1.52
N GLN A 208 -23.84 5.06 -1.72
CA GLN A 208 -24.97 5.94 -1.35
C GLN A 208 -25.51 5.66 0.07
N GLY A 209 -24.94 4.68 0.79
CA GLY A 209 -25.47 4.25 2.09
C GLY A 209 -26.70 3.34 2.01
N ARG A 210 -27.09 2.87 0.81
CA ARG A 210 -28.26 2.02 0.57
C ARG A 210 -27.90 0.54 0.77
N PHE A 211 -27.45 0.20 1.97
CA PHE A 211 -26.76 -1.07 2.26
C PHE A 211 -27.59 -2.32 1.98
N ALA A 212 -28.89 -2.32 2.34
CA ALA A 212 -29.76 -3.47 2.10
C ALA A 212 -30.01 -3.72 0.59
N GLU A 213 -30.08 -2.66 -0.21
CA GLU A 213 -30.23 -2.77 -1.67
C GLU A 213 -28.93 -3.18 -2.34
N ALA A 214 -27.80 -2.67 -1.84
CA ALA A 214 -26.47 -3.10 -2.26
C ALA A 214 -26.27 -4.61 -2.01
N GLU A 215 -26.62 -5.11 -0.82
CA GLU A 215 -26.59 -6.54 -0.50
C GLU A 215 -27.40 -7.35 -1.51
N GLN A 216 -28.61 -6.91 -1.86
CA GLN A 216 -29.45 -7.62 -2.83
C GLN A 216 -28.80 -7.67 -4.22
N ALA A 217 -28.18 -6.57 -4.67
CA ALA A 217 -27.47 -6.53 -5.95
C ALA A 217 -26.24 -7.45 -5.94
N PHE A 218 -25.46 -7.44 -4.86
CA PHE A 218 -24.32 -8.34 -4.71
C PHE A 218 -24.73 -9.81 -4.57
N ALA A 219 -25.86 -10.11 -3.92
CA ALA A 219 -26.40 -11.46 -3.87
C ALA A 219 -26.75 -12.02 -5.27
N LYS A 220 -27.27 -11.18 -6.17
CA LYS A 220 -27.46 -11.57 -7.59
C LYS A 220 -26.15 -11.82 -8.30
N THR A 221 -25.11 -11.02 -8.00
CA THR A 221 -23.76 -11.24 -8.51
C THR A 221 -23.23 -12.60 -8.05
N VAL A 222 -23.32 -12.90 -6.75
CA VAL A 222 -22.93 -14.20 -6.19
C VAL A 222 -23.68 -15.35 -6.86
N ALA A 223 -24.98 -15.20 -7.12
CA ALA A 223 -25.75 -16.22 -7.84
C ALA A 223 -25.27 -16.40 -9.30
N ALA A 224 -24.92 -15.32 -9.98
CA ALA A 224 -24.39 -15.35 -11.35
C ALA A 224 -23.01 -16.04 -11.44
N GLU A 225 -22.17 -15.90 -10.40
CA GLU A 225 -20.87 -16.56 -10.28
C GLU A 225 -20.95 -18.02 -9.79
N GLY A 226 -22.16 -18.56 -9.58
CA GLY A 226 -22.36 -19.97 -9.21
C GLY A 226 -22.63 -20.22 -7.72
N GLY A 227 -22.87 -19.17 -6.94
CA GLY A 227 -23.35 -19.26 -5.56
C GLY A 227 -22.24 -19.44 -4.52
N LEU A 228 -22.59 -20.03 -3.38
CA LEU A 228 -21.67 -20.28 -2.27
C LEU A 228 -21.07 -21.68 -2.38
N SER A 229 -19.77 -21.74 -2.73
CA SER A 229 -19.05 -22.99 -2.90
C SER A 229 -17.65 -22.90 -2.27
N ARG A 230 -17.08 -24.05 -1.87
CA ARG A 230 -15.70 -24.11 -1.33
C ARG A 230 -14.62 -23.95 -2.40
N LYS A 231 -14.98 -24.07 -3.69
CA LYS A 231 -14.10 -23.71 -4.80
C LYS A 231 -14.30 -22.23 -5.10
N VAL A 232 -13.21 -21.47 -5.10
CA VAL A 232 -13.20 -20.03 -5.30
C VAL A 232 -12.22 -19.66 -6.40
N ASN A 233 -12.66 -18.82 -7.32
CA ASN A 233 -11.81 -18.04 -8.21
C ASN A 233 -11.81 -16.57 -7.77
N TYR A 234 -11.12 -15.68 -8.49
CA TYR A 234 -11.05 -14.26 -8.15
C TYR A 234 -12.43 -13.57 -8.10
N GLN A 235 -13.32 -13.85 -9.07
CA GLN A 235 -14.65 -13.24 -9.12
C GLN A 235 -15.53 -13.72 -7.96
N ASP A 236 -15.43 -15.00 -7.58
CA ASP A 236 -16.09 -15.53 -6.39
C ASP A 236 -15.69 -14.75 -5.13
N LEU A 237 -14.39 -14.50 -4.97
CA LEU A 237 -13.86 -13.76 -3.81
C LEU A 237 -14.42 -12.34 -3.78
N VAL A 238 -14.33 -11.61 -4.89
CA VAL A 238 -14.82 -10.23 -5.01
C VAL A 238 -16.31 -10.16 -4.71
N ALA A 239 -17.12 -10.96 -5.40
CA ALA A 239 -18.59 -10.92 -5.27
C ALA A 239 -19.05 -11.25 -3.84
N ARG A 240 -18.47 -12.29 -3.21
CA ARG A 240 -18.84 -12.71 -1.86
C ARG A 240 -18.33 -11.72 -0.81
N SER A 241 -17.13 -11.16 -0.98
CA SER A 241 -16.63 -10.11 -0.10
C SER A 241 -17.45 -8.82 -0.19
N ASP A 242 -17.90 -8.40 -1.39
CA ASP A 242 -18.79 -7.25 -1.56
C ASP A 242 -20.14 -7.48 -0.85
N ALA A 243 -20.74 -8.67 -1.05
CA ALA A 243 -21.96 -9.06 -0.37
C ALA A 243 -21.80 -9.09 1.16
N SER A 244 -20.65 -9.58 1.65
CA SER A 244 -20.34 -9.60 3.08
C SER A 244 -20.26 -8.20 3.69
N ILE A 245 -19.54 -7.28 3.03
CA ILE A 245 -19.42 -5.88 3.48
C ILE A 245 -20.78 -5.19 3.50
N ALA A 246 -21.56 -5.32 2.42
CA ALA A 246 -22.90 -4.74 2.35
C ALA A 246 -23.82 -5.29 3.45
N ALA A 247 -23.81 -6.60 3.68
CA ALA A 247 -24.59 -7.24 4.75
C ALA A 247 -24.12 -6.79 6.15
N MET A 248 -22.82 -6.61 6.38
CA MET A 248 -22.30 -6.07 7.65
C MET A 248 -22.82 -4.65 7.90
N LEU A 249 -22.74 -3.78 6.88
CA LEU A 249 -23.19 -2.39 6.97
C LEU A 249 -24.72 -2.27 7.09
N ALA A 250 -25.48 -3.21 6.51
CA ALA A 250 -26.92 -3.29 6.70
C ALA A 250 -27.34 -3.89 8.07
N GLY A 251 -26.38 -4.34 8.89
CA GLY A 251 -26.64 -4.98 10.18
C GLY A 251 -27.01 -6.46 10.10
N HIS A 252 -26.99 -7.07 8.91
CA HIS A 252 -27.30 -8.48 8.66
C HIS A 252 -26.10 -9.39 8.93
N ARG A 253 -25.63 -9.39 10.18
CA ARG A 253 -24.39 -10.09 10.62
C ARG A 253 -24.35 -11.57 10.21
N ASP A 254 -25.47 -12.28 10.33
CA ASP A 254 -25.52 -13.71 10.02
C ASP A 254 -25.19 -13.99 8.54
N LYS A 255 -25.78 -13.23 7.62
CA LYS A 255 -25.50 -13.32 6.18
C LYS A 255 -24.10 -12.86 5.84
N ALA A 256 -23.64 -11.78 6.45
CA ALA A 256 -22.28 -11.28 6.24
C ALA A 256 -21.23 -12.35 6.53
N ARG A 257 -21.43 -13.08 7.64
CA ARG A 257 -20.58 -14.20 8.05
C ARG A 257 -20.67 -15.38 7.10
N GLU A 258 -21.88 -15.71 6.64
CA GLU A 258 -22.07 -16.75 5.62
C GLU A 258 -21.26 -16.42 4.37
N TYR A 259 -21.39 -15.21 3.82
CA TYR A 259 -20.59 -14.80 2.66
C TYR A 259 -19.08 -14.87 2.93
N LEU A 260 -18.62 -14.33 4.07
CA LEU A 260 -17.21 -14.30 4.45
C LEU A 260 -16.61 -15.70 4.55
N LEU A 261 -17.34 -16.67 5.11
CA LEU A 261 -16.91 -18.07 5.24
C LEU A 261 -16.49 -18.67 3.90
N TYR A 262 -17.18 -18.28 2.82
CA TYR A 262 -16.96 -18.76 1.46
C TYR A 262 -15.99 -17.90 0.65
N THR A 263 -15.29 -16.95 1.27
CA THR A 263 -14.16 -16.23 0.67
C THR A 263 -12.82 -16.86 1.05
N GLY A 264 -12.74 -17.59 2.16
CA GLY A 264 -11.46 -18.05 2.72
C GLY A 264 -10.61 -16.93 3.35
N ALA A 265 -11.10 -15.68 3.38
CA ALA A 265 -10.45 -14.60 4.11
C ALA A 265 -10.35 -14.95 5.61
N GLY A 266 -9.18 -14.73 6.18
CA GLY A 266 -8.86 -15.11 7.57
C GLY A 266 -8.72 -16.62 7.81
N ARG A 267 -8.56 -17.47 6.78
CA ARG A 267 -8.49 -18.93 6.91
C ARG A 267 -7.28 -19.55 6.20
N MET A 268 -6.07 -19.07 6.50
CA MET A 268 -4.85 -19.51 5.83
C MET A 268 -4.12 -20.60 6.64
N GLU A 269 -3.84 -21.75 6.02
CA GLU A 269 -3.21 -22.91 6.70
C GLU A 269 -1.78 -22.67 7.22
N LYS A 270 -1.00 -21.79 6.58
CA LYS A 270 0.45 -21.67 6.83
C LYS A 270 0.90 -20.37 7.50
N GLN A 271 0.12 -19.30 7.43
CA GLN A 271 0.37 -18.04 8.16
C GLN A 271 -0.82 -17.08 8.00
N ASP A 272 -1.10 -16.25 9.00
CA ASP A 272 -2.00 -15.10 8.84
C ASP A 272 -1.53 -14.18 7.71
N PHE A 273 -2.48 -13.48 7.06
CA PHE A 273 -2.14 -12.30 6.27
C PHE A 273 -1.49 -11.26 7.19
N THR A 274 -0.16 -11.12 7.09
CA THR A 274 0.63 -10.27 7.98
C THR A 274 0.47 -8.79 7.66
N PHE A 275 0.76 -7.96 8.66
CA PHE A 275 1.01 -6.54 8.42
C PHE A 275 2.09 -6.38 7.34
N GLY A 276 1.89 -5.45 6.41
CA GLY A 276 2.94 -5.00 5.51
C GLY A 276 4.11 -4.40 6.29
N ALA A 277 5.28 -4.41 5.66
CA ALA A 277 6.49 -3.81 6.21
C ALA A 277 6.38 -2.28 6.24
N ASP A 278 5.69 -1.72 5.25
CA ASP A 278 5.25 -0.33 5.22
C ASP A 278 3.76 -0.25 4.87
N MET A 279 3.01 0.45 5.73
CA MET A 279 1.56 0.66 5.61
C MET A 279 1.19 2.05 6.13
N ALA A 280 1.91 3.08 5.66
CA ALA A 280 1.63 4.47 6.03
C ALA A 280 0.18 4.86 5.68
N LEU A 281 -0.55 5.39 6.66
CA LEU A 281 -1.93 5.84 6.48
C LEU A 281 -1.96 7.34 6.17
N PRO A 282 -2.96 7.83 5.41
CA PRO A 282 -3.09 9.27 5.18
C PRO A 282 -3.39 10.00 6.49
N ILE A 283 -3.02 11.28 6.59
CA ILE A 283 -3.20 12.08 7.81
C ILE A 283 -4.59 12.72 7.82
N CYS A 284 -5.27 12.66 8.96
CA CYS A 284 -6.58 13.27 9.11
C CYS A 284 -6.49 14.80 8.98
N GLY A 285 -7.45 15.42 8.29
CA GLY A 285 -7.49 16.85 7.99
C GLY A 285 -6.83 17.22 6.66
N GLU A 286 -6.06 16.32 6.05
CA GLU A 286 -5.49 16.51 4.71
C GLU A 286 -6.44 15.97 3.64
N GLU A 287 -6.42 16.58 2.45
CA GLU A 287 -7.23 16.16 1.30
C GLU A 287 -8.74 15.97 1.60
N GLY A 288 -9.27 16.66 2.63
CA GLY A 288 -10.68 16.61 3.03
C GLY A 288 -11.13 15.35 3.77
N ILE A 289 -10.21 14.54 4.31
CA ILE A 289 -10.54 13.34 5.11
C ILE A 289 -10.61 13.66 6.61
N GLU A 290 -11.57 13.08 7.30
CA GLU A 290 -11.87 13.29 8.72
C GLU A 290 -11.59 12.04 9.56
N ALA A 291 -11.45 12.18 10.88
CA ALA A 291 -11.06 11.08 11.76
C ALA A 291 -12.06 9.90 11.79
N ASP A 292 -13.34 10.19 11.57
CA ASP A 292 -14.42 9.19 11.52
C ASP A 292 -14.59 8.58 10.13
N ASP A 293 -13.93 9.14 9.12
CA ASP A 293 -13.96 8.58 7.78
C ASP A 293 -13.33 7.20 7.77
N MET A 294 -14.09 6.28 7.19
CA MET A 294 -13.68 4.93 6.88
C MET A 294 -13.78 4.66 5.40
N ALA A 295 -12.79 3.96 4.87
CA ALA A 295 -12.82 3.36 3.55
C ALA A 295 -12.50 1.87 3.61
N VAL A 296 -13.07 1.09 2.69
CA VAL A 296 -12.58 -0.26 2.40
C VAL A 296 -11.85 -0.20 1.07
N VAL A 297 -10.58 -0.60 1.07
CA VAL A 297 -9.74 -0.64 -0.13
C VAL A 297 -9.39 -2.08 -0.45
N GLU A 298 -9.59 -2.45 -1.72
CA GLU A 298 -9.09 -3.70 -2.28
C GLU A 298 -7.79 -3.45 -3.03
N PHE A 299 -6.82 -4.36 -2.90
CA PHE A 299 -5.55 -4.28 -3.58
C PHE A 299 -4.96 -5.66 -3.86
N GLY A 300 -4.02 -5.66 -4.80
CA GLY A 300 -3.20 -6.82 -5.13
C GLY A 300 -1.76 -6.66 -4.66
N ILE A 301 -1.05 -7.76 -4.39
CA ILE A 301 0.37 -7.75 -4.02
C ILE A 301 1.19 -8.56 -5.03
N ASN A 302 2.25 -7.96 -5.57
CA ASN A 302 3.23 -8.60 -6.45
C ASN A 302 4.25 -9.44 -5.64
N ASP A 303 4.94 -10.37 -6.31
CA ASP A 303 5.97 -11.22 -5.70
C ASP A 303 7.12 -10.44 -5.05
N ASP A 304 7.40 -9.23 -5.52
CA ASP A 304 8.45 -8.34 -4.99
C ASP A 304 8.00 -7.51 -3.77
N GLY A 305 6.75 -7.69 -3.33
CA GLY A 305 6.17 -6.96 -2.20
C GLY A 305 5.46 -5.67 -2.56
N THR A 306 5.51 -5.21 -3.81
CA THR A 306 4.80 -3.99 -4.25
C THR A 306 3.30 -4.23 -4.39
N VAL A 307 2.51 -3.18 -4.21
CA VAL A 307 1.08 -3.21 -4.56
C VAL A 307 0.91 -3.19 -6.08
N SER A 308 0.18 -4.17 -6.62
CA SER A 308 -0.02 -4.35 -8.05
C SER A 308 -1.19 -3.55 -8.61
N TYR A 309 -2.17 -3.26 -7.76
CA TYR A 309 -3.27 -2.33 -7.99
C TYR A 309 -3.89 -1.98 -6.63
N ALA A 310 -4.53 -0.81 -6.53
CA ALA A 310 -5.39 -0.46 -5.40
C ALA A 310 -6.69 0.13 -5.95
N ARG A 311 -7.83 -0.17 -5.32
CA ARG A 311 -9.12 0.44 -5.65
C ARG A 311 -10.01 0.58 -4.42
N PRO A 312 -10.74 1.69 -4.26
CA PRO A 312 -11.75 1.79 -3.23
C PRO A 312 -12.94 0.88 -3.56
N ILE A 313 -13.53 0.29 -2.52
CA ILE A 313 -14.76 -0.52 -2.56
C ILE A 313 -15.90 0.23 -1.86
N TYR A 314 -15.58 0.86 -0.73
CA TYR A 314 -16.52 1.61 0.08
C TYR A 314 -15.87 2.87 0.66
N GLY A 315 -16.63 3.97 0.72
CA GLY A 315 -16.36 5.14 1.53
C GLY A 315 -17.56 5.45 2.42
N SER A 316 -17.30 5.78 3.68
CA SER A 316 -18.31 6.20 4.66
C SER A 316 -19.04 7.49 4.31
N ARG A 317 -18.43 8.34 3.46
CA ARG A 317 -19.06 9.54 2.88
C ARG A 317 -19.02 9.46 1.35
N PRO A 318 -20.04 10.01 0.66
CA PRO A 318 -20.00 10.18 -0.79
C PRO A 318 -18.82 11.04 -1.24
N GLY A 319 -18.31 10.77 -2.44
CA GLY A 319 -17.24 11.55 -3.07
C GLY A 319 -15.85 10.92 -2.95
N ALA A 320 -14.82 11.74 -3.17
CA ALA A 320 -13.47 11.29 -3.47
C ALA A 320 -12.65 10.81 -2.26
N MET A 321 -13.19 10.85 -1.03
CA MET A 321 -12.46 10.51 0.19
C MET A 321 -11.84 9.10 0.13
N ALA A 322 -12.57 8.10 -0.39
CA ALA A 322 -12.04 6.74 -0.49
C ALA A 322 -10.85 6.61 -1.45
N LEU A 323 -10.71 7.54 -2.42
CA LEU A 323 -9.57 7.58 -3.33
C LEU A 323 -8.28 8.01 -2.63
N VAL A 324 -8.36 8.85 -1.60
CA VAL A 324 -7.21 9.24 -0.76
C VAL A 324 -6.59 8.01 -0.12
N PHE A 325 -7.44 7.13 0.44
CA PHE A 325 -7.00 5.86 1.02
C PHE A 325 -6.42 4.92 -0.04
N ALA A 326 -7.07 4.78 -1.20
CA ALA A 326 -6.55 3.93 -2.28
C ALA A 326 -5.18 4.39 -2.79
N ARG A 327 -4.92 5.72 -2.85
CA ARG A 327 -3.61 6.27 -3.19
C ARG A 327 -2.55 5.88 -2.16
N ALA A 328 -2.84 6.04 -0.87
CA ALA A 328 -1.92 5.62 0.18
C ALA A 328 -1.60 4.11 0.11
N VAL A 329 -2.62 3.27 -0.14
CA VAL A 329 -2.43 1.82 -0.28
C VAL A 329 -1.52 1.46 -1.46
N ARG A 330 -1.58 2.20 -2.57
CA ARG A 330 -0.74 1.94 -3.75
C ARG A 330 0.76 2.01 -3.43
N ASP A 331 1.14 2.76 -2.40
CA ASP A 331 2.54 2.98 -2.03
C ASP A 331 3.01 2.03 -0.91
N TRP A 332 2.13 1.17 -0.40
CA TRP A 332 2.47 0.17 0.61
C TRP A 332 3.39 -0.93 0.10
N SER A 333 4.08 -1.60 1.03
CA SER A 333 5.03 -2.64 0.71
C SER A 333 5.06 -3.78 1.73
N TRP A 334 5.26 -5.00 1.21
CA TRP A 334 5.46 -6.22 2.00
C TRP A 334 6.85 -6.78 1.79
N LEU A 335 7.33 -7.55 2.77
CA LEU A 335 8.53 -8.36 2.62
C LEU A 335 8.27 -9.47 1.57
N PRO A 336 9.10 -9.61 0.51
CA PRO A 336 8.94 -10.66 -0.49
C PRO A 336 8.86 -12.07 0.11
N GLU A 337 9.64 -12.33 1.16
CA GLU A 337 9.64 -13.60 1.89
C GLU A 337 8.32 -13.89 2.60
N ASP A 338 7.58 -12.86 3.03
CA ASP A 338 6.25 -13.02 3.62
C ASP A 338 5.19 -13.17 2.53
N VAL A 339 5.30 -12.42 1.43
CA VAL A 339 4.42 -12.57 0.27
C VAL A 339 4.48 -14.00 -0.28
N ALA A 340 5.68 -14.58 -0.38
CA ALA A 340 5.91 -15.94 -0.87
C ALA A 340 5.08 -17.01 -0.11
N LYS A 341 4.69 -16.73 1.15
CA LYS A 341 3.91 -17.63 2.01
C LYS A 341 2.39 -17.49 1.80
N ILE A 342 1.94 -16.43 1.15
CA ILE A 342 0.53 -16.18 0.83
C ILE A 342 0.20 -16.87 -0.50
N PRO A 343 -0.87 -17.68 -0.64
CA PRO A 343 -1.23 -18.25 -1.93
C PRO A 343 -1.63 -17.16 -2.94
N GLY A 344 -1.23 -17.32 -4.21
CA GLY A 344 -1.38 -16.27 -5.24
C GLY A 344 -2.79 -15.71 -5.40
N LEU A 345 -3.83 -16.56 -5.30
CA LEU A 345 -5.22 -16.11 -5.40
C LEU A 345 -5.59 -15.09 -4.31
N PHE A 346 -5.13 -15.29 -3.07
CA PHE A 346 -5.44 -14.39 -1.95
C PHE A 346 -4.64 -13.09 -1.99
N ARG A 347 -3.48 -13.09 -2.66
CA ARG A 347 -2.73 -11.85 -2.94
C ARG A 347 -3.45 -10.94 -3.91
N LEU A 348 -4.38 -11.46 -4.73
CA LEU A 348 -5.03 -10.68 -5.79
C LEU A 348 -6.27 -9.93 -5.31
N ALA A 349 -6.84 -10.24 -4.15
CA ALA A 349 -8.11 -9.64 -3.68
C ALA A 349 -8.05 -9.33 -2.18
N THR A 350 -6.93 -8.79 -1.71
CA THR A 350 -6.80 -8.39 -0.31
C THR A 350 -7.66 -7.15 -0.06
N ARG A 351 -8.38 -7.13 1.07
CA ARG A 351 -9.22 -5.99 1.46
C ARG A 351 -8.96 -5.57 2.89
N LEU A 352 -8.84 -4.28 3.11
CA LEU A 352 -8.66 -3.69 4.44
C LEU A 352 -9.67 -2.57 4.67
N GLU A 353 -10.21 -2.53 5.88
CA GLU A 353 -10.89 -1.35 6.42
C GLU A 353 -9.81 -0.37 6.90
N LEU A 354 -9.91 0.90 6.52
CA LEU A 354 -8.92 1.94 6.80
C LEU A 354 -9.58 3.21 7.31
N ARG A 355 -8.89 3.91 8.22
CA ARG A 355 -9.14 5.30 8.61
C ARG A 355 -7.84 6.08 8.59
N CYS A 356 -7.91 7.39 8.45
CA CYS A 356 -6.73 8.25 8.47
C CYS A 356 -6.04 8.17 9.83
N SER A 357 -4.77 8.58 9.94
CA SER A 357 -4.05 8.74 11.21
C SER A 357 -4.21 10.16 11.75
N THR A 358 -4.51 10.33 13.04
CA THR A 358 -4.43 11.64 13.72
C THR A 358 -3.04 11.90 14.31
N SER A 359 -2.11 10.94 14.13
CA SER A 359 -0.72 11.08 14.53
C SER A 359 0.13 11.37 13.30
N ALA A 360 0.86 12.47 13.35
CA ALA A 360 1.95 12.72 12.41
C ALA A 360 3.21 11.89 12.75
N GLY A 361 3.23 11.19 13.90
CA GLY A 361 4.46 10.64 14.48
C GLY A 361 5.34 11.77 15.00
N GLY A 362 5.61 11.81 16.30
CA GLY A 362 6.59 12.76 16.83
C GLY A 362 8.00 12.46 16.28
N PRO A 363 8.91 13.45 16.25
CA PRO A 363 10.30 13.21 15.86
C PRO A 363 10.94 12.16 16.78
N SER A 364 11.74 11.27 16.20
CA SER A 364 12.49 10.28 16.94
C SER A 364 13.66 10.93 17.67
N LEU A 365 14.01 10.44 18.87
CA LEU A 365 15.29 10.80 19.50
C LEU A 365 16.50 10.53 18.59
N ALA A 366 16.40 9.54 17.69
CA ALA A 366 17.47 9.19 16.77
C ALA A 366 17.60 10.17 15.58
N ASP A 367 16.64 11.07 15.35
CA ASP A 367 16.65 11.99 14.21
C ASP A 367 17.85 12.94 14.26
N GLY A 368 18.33 13.31 15.45
CA GLY A 368 19.55 14.11 15.60
C GLY A 368 20.80 13.38 15.10
N ALA A 369 20.95 12.08 15.41
CA ALA A 369 22.06 11.27 14.92
C ALA A 369 21.94 11.01 13.41
N ARG A 370 20.71 10.84 12.90
CA ARG A 370 20.43 10.75 11.47
C ARG A 370 20.84 12.01 10.71
N ALA A 371 20.47 13.19 11.24
CA ALA A 371 20.86 14.47 10.66
C ALA A 371 22.39 14.63 10.66
N ALA A 372 23.06 14.34 11.78
CA ALA A 372 24.52 14.37 11.86
C ALA A 372 25.20 13.44 10.85
N PHE A 373 24.61 12.27 10.57
CA PHE A 373 25.10 11.35 9.54
C PHE A 373 24.98 11.95 8.13
N ARG A 374 23.83 12.55 7.81
CA ARG A 374 23.59 13.21 6.50
C ARG A 374 24.51 14.43 6.32
N ASP A 375 24.58 15.31 7.31
CA ASP A 375 25.43 16.50 7.31
C ASP A 375 26.92 16.13 7.13
N TRP A 376 27.36 15.05 7.77
CA TRP A 376 28.74 14.57 7.62
C TRP A 376 29.03 14.10 6.18
N GLY A 377 28.08 13.42 5.52
CA GLY A 377 28.20 13.07 4.11
C GLY A 377 28.32 14.31 3.20
N GLU A 378 27.48 15.31 3.44
CA GLU A 378 27.48 16.57 2.68
C GLU A 378 28.78 17.37 2.86
N GLN A 379 29.32 17.43 4.09
CA GLN A 379 30.62 18.05 4.39
C GLN A 379 31.77 17.41 3.62
N HIS A 380 31.63 16.14 3.23
CA HIS A 380 32.59 15.41 2.40
C HIS A 380 32.25 15.44 0.90
N GLY A 381 31.32 16.30 0.49
CA GLY A 381 30.95 16.49 -0.91
C GLY A 381 30.11 15.35 -1.51
N ILE A 382 29.48 14.53 -0.68
CA ILE A 382 28.62 13.44 -1.14
C ILE A 382 27.19 13.95 -1.30
N ALA A 383 26.69 13.93 -2.54
CA ALA A 383 25.29 14.24 -2.82
C ALA A 383 24.37 13.10 -2.34
N GLN A 384 23.24 13.46 -1.72
CA GLN A 384 22.21 12.49 -1.34
C GLN A 384 21.52 11.94 -2.59
N TYR A 385 21.32 10.63 -2.64
CA TYR A 385 20.55 9.96 -3.69
C TYR A 385 19.16 9.64 -3.18
N GLU A 386 18.17 10.42 -3.60
CA GLU A 386 16.78 10.22 -3.21
C GLU A 386 15.96 9.76 -4.44
N PRO A 387 15.62 8.46 -4.55
CA PRO A 387 14.75 7.98 -5.61
C PRO A 387 13.33 8.52 -5.38
N ALA A 388 12.87 9.43 -6.23
CA ALA A 388 11.60 10.13 -6.06
C ALA A 388 10.36 9.22 -6.27
N GLY A 389 9.31 9.48 -5.47
CA GLY A 389 7.92 9.08 -5.75
C GLY A 389 7.67 7.57 -5.81
N GLN A 390 8.33 6.80 -4.96
CA GLN A 390 8.37 5.34 -4.99
C GLN A 390 7.89 4.74 -3.67
N SER A 391 7.16 3.62 -3.74
CA SER A 391 6.91 2.78 -2.58
C SER A 391 8.23 2.33 -1.94
N GLU A 392 8.24 1.95 -0.66
CA GLU A 392 9.48 1.48 -0.01
C GLU A 392 10.11 0.29 -0.75
N ALA A 393 9.33 -0.58 -1.41
CA ALA A 393 9.85 -1.67 -2.24
C ALA A 393 10.58 -1.16 -3.50
N GLN A 394 10.03 -0.15 -4.18
CA GLN A 394 10.67 0.49 -5.33
C GLN A 394 11.92 1.27 -4.90
N ARG A 395 11.83 2.04 -3.81
CA ARG A 395 12.95 2.78 -3.21
C ARG A 395 14.11 1.85 -2.87
N ARG A 396 13.84 0.70 -2.22
CA ARG A 396 14.86 -0.33 -1.96
C ARG A 396 15.53 -0.80 -3.24
N ALA A 397 14.75 -1.11 -4.28
CA ALA A 397 15.29 -1.59 -5.55
C ALA A 397 16.19 -0.54 -6.23
N ALA A 398 15.77 0.73 -6.23
CA ALA A 398 16.54 1.83 -6.77
C ALA A 398 17.84 2.08 -5.98
N LEU A 399 17.80 2.06 -4.66
CA LEU A 399 18.98 2.20 -3.79
C LEU A 399 19.96 1.04 -3.99
N ALA A 400 19.47 -0.20 -4.08
CA ALA A 400 20.31 -1.38 -4.30
C ALA A 400 20.98 -1.38 -5.69
N ALA A 401 20.25 -0.94 -6.72
CA ALA A 401 20.80 -0.77 -8.06
C ALA A 401 21.90 0.30 -8.09
N GLU A 402 21.69 1.43 -7.42
CA GLU A 402 22.67 2.50 -7.33
C GLU A 402 23.91 2.07 -6.52
N LEU A 403 23.73 1.35 -5.41
CA LEU A 403 24.83 0.78 -4.64
C LEU A 403 25.68 -0.17 -5.49
N THR A 404 25.02 -1.00 -6.32
CA THR A 404 25.72 -1.89 -7.27
C THR A 404 26.51 -1.09 -8.30
N ARG A 405 25.93 -0.01 -8.84
CA ARG A 405 26.60 0.90 -9.78
C ARG A 405 27.84 1.54 -9.17
N LEU A 406 27.76 2.05 -7.93
CA LEU A 406 28.91 2.64 -7.24
C LEU A 406 30.02 1.62 -6.99
N ARG A 407 29.68 0.40 -6.58
CA ARG A 407 30.65 -0.69 -6.34
C ARG A 407 31.37 -1.12 -7.62
N ALA A 408 30.70 -1.06 -8.76
CA ALA A 408 31.29 -1.40 -10.06
C ALA A 408 32.25 -0.32 -10.60
N ASN A 409 32.21 0.90 -10.07
CA ASN A 409 33.08 2.00 -10.48
C ASN A 409 34.18 2.26 -9.43
N PRO A 410 35.45 1.92 -9.72
CA PRO A 410 36.57 2.10 -8.79
C PRO A 410 36.83 3.55 -8.36
N SER A 411 36.35 4.53 -9.12
CA SER A 411 36.50 5.96 -8.81
C SER A 411 35.39 6.48 -7.89
N SER A 412 34.39 5.66 -7.54
CA SER A 412 33.31 6.08 -6.64
C SER A 412 33.83 6.28 -5.21
N PRO A 413 33.49 7.40 -4.53
CA PRO A 413 33.86 7.60 -3.14
C PRO A 413 33.27 6.49 -2.24
N PRO A 414 34.08 5.83 -1.37
CA PRO A 414 33.58 4.83 -0.43
C PRO A 414 32.46 5.37 0.47
N LEU A 415 32.54 6.65 0.83
CA LEU A 415 31.53 7.32 1.64
C LEU A 415 30.16 7.43 0.93
N ALA A 416 30.12 7.51 -0.40
CA ALA A 416 28.86 7.48 -1.15
C ALA A 416 28.15 6.12 -0.99
N GLN A 417 28.91 5.03 -0.90
CA GLN A 417 28.34 3.71 -0.59
C GLN A 417 27.79 3.66 0.84
N ALA A 418 28.48 4.27 1.81
CA ALA A 418 28.00 4.35 3.19
C ALA A 418 26.68 5.13 3.30
N MET A 419 26.52 6.23 2.56
CA MET A 419 25.25 6.98 2.53
C MET A 419 24.09 6.11 2.03
N LEU A 420 24.27 5.40 0.91
CA LEU A 420 23.24 4.49 0.38
C LEU A 420 22.95 3.31 1.31
N LEU A 421 23.96 2.75 1.98
CA LEU A 421 23.78 1.67 2.94
C LEU A 421 22.95 2.12 4.15
N SER A 422 23.15 3.36 4.61
CA SER A 422 22.33 3.98 5.66
C SER A 422 20.86 4.05 5.21
N ASP A 423 20.58 4.61 4.02
CA ASP A 423 19.21 4.70 3.50
C ASP A 423 18.57 3.32 3.26
N LEU A 424 19.35 2.32 2.81
CA LEU A 424 18.90 0.94 2.69
C LEU A 424 18.54 0.32 4.05
N LEU A 425 19.32 0.57 5.09
CA LEU A 425 19.06 0.06 6.43
C LEU A 425 17.89 0.77 7.13
N GLU A 426 17.52 1.98 6.68
CA GLU A 426 16.30 2.66 7.11
C GLU A 426 15.04 2.04 6.51
N ASN A 427 15.15 1.49 5.30
CA ASN A 427 14.05 0.89 4.56
C ASN A 427 13.53 -0.37 5.29
N PRO A 428 12.22 -0.47 5.58
CA PRO A 428 11.66 -1.55 6.38
C PRO A 428 11.73 -2.93 5.71
N LEU A 429 12.07 -2.99 4.41
CA LEU A 429 12.20 -4.22 3.64
C LEU A 429 13.63 -4.80 3.62
N VAL A 430 14.55 -4.18 4.36
CA VAL A 430 15.93 -4.65 4.52
C VAL A 430 16.07 -5.29 5.89
N THR A 431 15.96 -6.62 5.92
CA THR A 431 15.90 -7.43 7.14
C THR A 431 16.90 -8.61 7.09
N GLY A 432 17.09 -9.28 8.23
CA GLY A 432 17.86 -10.51 8.35
C GLY A 432 19.30 -10.38 7.85
N LYS A 433 19.79 -11.42 7.16
CA LYS A 433 21.19 -11.52 6.73
C LYS A 433 21.64 -10.38 5.80
N THR A 434 20.79 -9.94 4.89
CA THR A 434 21.09 -8.82 3.99
C THR A 434 21.42 -7.55 4.78
N ALA A 435 20.65 -7.35 5.84
CA ALA A 435 20.68 -6.17 6.64
C ALA A 435 21.88 -6.20 7.63
N GLU A 436 22.25 -7.38 8.14
CA GLU A 436 23.52 -7.64 8.84
C GLU A 436 24.74 -7.34 7.94
N ASP A 437 24.70 -7.76 6.66
CA ASP A 437 25.80 -7.53 5.71
C ASP A 437 25.97 -6.06 5.34
N TYR A 438 24.86 -5.35 5.15
CA TYR A 438 24.85 -3.92 4.90
C TYR A 438 25.37 -3.14 6.10
N GLN A 439 24.98 -3.54 7.31
CA GLN A 439 25.47 -2.94 8.54
C GLN A 439 26.98 -3.13 8.72
N ALA A 440 27.49 -4.34 8.51
CA ALA A 440 28.94 -4.61 8.60
C ALA A 440 29.73 -3.77 7.58
N SER A 441 29.21 -3.67 6.36
CA SER A 441 29.78 -2.84 5.30
C SER A 441 29.75 -1.35 5.68
N LEU A 442 28.62 -0.86 6.19
CA LEU A 442 28.46 0.53 6.61
C LEU A 442 29.48 0.89 7.68
N ARG A 443 29.57 0.10 8.76
CA ARG A 443 30.54 0.32 9.85
C ARG A 443 31.98 0.38 9.33
N SER A 444 32.36 -0.59 8.50
CA SER A 444 33.71 -0.63 7.94
C SER A 444 34.04 0.63 7.13
N LEU A 445 33.09 1.14 6.34
CA LEU A 445 33.30 2.32 5.50
C LEU A 445 33.40 3.61 6.33
N ILE A 446 32.53 3.79 7.32
CA ILE A 446 32.52 5.00 8.15
C ILE A 446 33.70 5.03 9.12
N ASP A 447 34.12 3.87 9.65
CA ASP A 447 35.31 3.77 10.50
C ASP A 447 36.58 4.12 9.71
N ALA A 448 36.71 3.62 8.48
CA ALA A 448 37.83 3.94 7.60
C ALA A 448 37.88 5.43 7.21
N ALA A 449 36.72 6.08 7.15
CA ALA A 449 36.59 7.51 6.89
C ALA A 449 36.72 8.38 8.16
N GLY A 450 37.01 7.79 9.32
CA GLY A 450 37.20 8.54 10.57
C GLY A 450 35.92 9.16 11.12
N ALA A 451 34.78 8.49 10.94
CA ALA A 451 33.47 9.01 11.37
C ALA A 451 33.45 9.44 12.85
N PRO A 452 32.86 10.62 13.15
CA PRO A 452 32.70 11.08 14.53
C PRO A 452 31.67 10.23 15.31
N PRO A 453 31.67 10.31 16.65
CA PRO A 453 30.84 9.44 17.50
C PRO A 453 29.33 9.48 17.18
N GLN A 454 28.75 10.66 16.88
CA GLN A 454 27.34 10.79 16.48
C GLN A 454 27.00 10.02 15.18
N VAL A 455 27.92 9.99 14.21
CA VAL A 455 27.75 9.27 12.94
C VAL A 455 27.80 7.76 13.17
N ARG A 456 28.72 7.30 14.02
CA ARG A 456 28.80 5.87 14.41
C ARG A 456 27.55 5.43 15.18
N LEU A 457 27.06 6.30 16.06
CA LEU A 457 25.85 6.05 16.84
C LEU A 457 24.63 5.82 15.94
N TRP A 458 24.49 6.58 14.85
CA TRP A 458 23.42 6.34 13.87
C TRP A 458 23.53 4.96 13.22
N ALA A 459 24.72 4.55 12.76
CA ALA A 459 24.94 3.22 12.19
C ALA A 459 24.63 2.09 13.20
N ASP A 460 25.03 2.27 14.46
CA ASP A 460 24.72 1.35 15.55
C ASP A 460 23.23 1.33 15.90
N TRP A 461 22.55 2.46 15.79
CA TRP A 461 21.09 2.54 15.97
C TRP A 461 20.33 1.78 14.87
N LEU A 462 20.75 1.92 13.60
CA LEU A 462 20.17 1.17 12.49
C LEU A 462 20.28 -0.35 12.68
N SER A 463 21.38 -0.79 13.28
CA SER A 463 21.63 -2.18 13.66
C SER A 463 20.58 -2.72 14.64
N ARG A 464 20.05 -1.86 15.52
CA ARG A 464 19.03 -2.22 16.52
C ARG A 464 17.65 -2.40 15.91
N LYS A 465 17.32 -1.74 14.80
CA LYS A 465 16.01 -1.96 14.13
C LYS A 465 15.82 -3.42 13.72
N GLN A 466 16.90 -4.18 13.56
CA GLN A 466 16.87 -5.58 13.17
C GLN A 466 16.91 -6.57 14.36
N GLY A 467 17.08 -6.11 15.61
CA GLY A 467 17.36 -7.01 16.74
C GLY A 467 17.23 -6.41 18.15
N ARG A 468 17.21 -7.28 19.16
CA ARG A 468 16.97 -6.96 20.58
C ARG A 468 18.20 -6.50 21.35
N GLU A 469 19.19 -5.88 20.75
CA GLU A 469 20.43 -5.51 21.46
C GLU A 469 20.39 -4.08 22.03
N GLU A 470 21.09 -3.86 23.14
CA GLU A 470 21.30 -2.53 23.73
C GLU A 470 22.52 -1.88 23.08
N LEU A 471 22.50 -0.55 22.92
CA LEU A 471 23.68 0.18 22.48
C LEU A 471 24.76 0.08 23.56
N ASN A 472 26.01 -0.18 23.17
CA ASN A 472 27.13 -0.06 24.08
C ASN A 472 27.45 1.44 24.32
N ALA A 473 26.73 2.07 25.26
CA ALA A 473 26.91 3.49 25.56
C ALA A 473 28.35 3.85 25.95
N SER A 474 29.10 2.91 26.55
CA SER A 474 30.50 3.15 26.95
C SER A 474 31.44 3.42 25.77
N ALA A 475 31.10 2.93 24.56
CA ALA A 475 31.86 3.21 23.34
C ALA A 475 31.82 4.71 22.96
N TYR A 476 30.87 5.47 23.50
CA TYR A 476 30.64 6.87 23.21
C TYR A 476 31.08 7.81 24.34
N ALA A 477 31.71 7.30 25.41
CA ALA A 477 31.98 8.08 26.63
C ALA A 477 32.86 9.34 26.41
N ALA A 478 33.60 9.41 25.31
CA ALA A 478 34.41 10.58 24.93
C ALA A 478 33.59 11.72 24.28
N ASP A 479 32.35 11.47 23.89
CA ASP A 479 31.42 12.45 23.31
C ASP A 479 30.15 12.51 24.18
N PRO A 480 29.99 13.54 25.02
CA PRO A 480 28.86 13.66 25.95
C PRO A 480 27.49 13.57 25.27
N ALA A 481 27.35 14.12 24.06
CA ALA A 481 26.08 14.12 23.33
C ALA A 481 25.75 12.72 22.78
N ALA A 482 26.73 12.04 22.16
CA ALA A 482 26.53 10.67 21.68
C ALA A 482 26.31 9.68 22.84
N HIS A 483 27.04 9.85 23.96
CA HIS A 483 26.87 9.03 25.16
C HIS A 483 25.48 9.18 25.76
N ALA A 484 25.02 10.41 25.98
CA ALA A 484 23.69 10.66 26.54
C ALA A 484 22.57 10.19 25.61
N LEU A 485 22.72 10.35 24.29
CA LEU A 485 21.74 9.85 23.33
C LEU A 485 21.68 8.31 23.37
N ALA A 486 22.83 7.62 23.39
CA ALA A 486 22.87 6.16 23.52
C ALA A 486 22.18 5.66 24.81
N LEU A 487 22.41 6.35 25.93
CA LEU A 487 21.75 6.07 27.21
C LEU A 487 20.23 6.27 27.14
N LEU A 488 19.75 7.38 26.55
CA LEU A 488 18.32 7.63 26.38
C LEU A 488 17.65 6.62 25.44
N LEU A 489 18.27 6.28 24.32
CA LEU A 489 17.78 5.26 23.39
C LEU A 489 17.75 3.85 24.00
N ASN A 490 18.60 3.58 24.99
CA ASN A 490 18.52 2.36 25.81
C ASN A 490 17.42 2.46 26.88
N TYR A 491 17.28 3.64 27.51
CA TYR A 491 16.27 3.90 28.53
C TYR A 491 14.83 3.75 27.97
N ASP A 492 14.58 4.23 26.76
CA ASP A 492 13.25 4.19 26.11
C ASP A 492 12.88 2.83 25.53
N ARG A 493 13.78 1.86 25.63
CA ARG A 493 13.55 0.53 25.10
C ARG A 493 12.41 -0.19 25.85
N PRO A 494 11.49 -0.87 25.13
CA PRO A 494 10.52 -1.77 25.75
C PRO A 494 11.23 -2.92 26.49
N GLN A 495 11.08 -2.99 27.81
CA GLN A 495 11.66 -4.06 28.64
C GLN A 495 10.80 -5.34 28.57
N ARG A 496 11.44 -6.52 28.53
CA ARG A 496 10.74 -7.80 28.72
C ARG A 496 10.40 -7.95 30.21
N ARG A 497 9.12 -7.86 30.55
CA ARG A 497 8.53 -8.11 31.90
C ARG A 497 9.19 -7.31 33.05
N TYR A 498 8.44 -6.32 33.56
CA TYR A 498 8.50 -5.79 34.93
C TYR A 498 9.82 -5.24 35.49
N LYS A 499 10.93 -5.18 34.75
CA LYS A 499 12.11 -4.44 35.22
C LYS A 499 11.83 -2.93 35.16
N ARG A 500 11.80 -2.30 36.34
CA ARG A 500 11.82 -0.84 36.47
C ARG A 500 13.11 -0.32 35.82
N ARG A 501 12.99 0.72 34.99
CA ARG A 501 14.14 1.41 34.41
C ARG A 501 14.99 1.99 35.55
N ASP A 502 16.31 1.85 35.49
CA ASP A 502 17.20 2.41 36.51
C ASP A 502 17.19 3.94 36.40
N PRO A 503 16.68 4.67 37.41
CA PRO A 503 16.65 6.13 37.39
C PRO A 503 18.05 6.75 37.36
N ALA A 504 19.08 6.01 37.80
CA ALA A 504 20.46 6.50 37.83
C ALA A 504 21.00 6.86 36.43
N ILE A 505 20.46 6.24 35.36
CA ILE A 505 20.80 6.57 33.97
C ILE A 505 20.39 8.01 33.63
N LEU A 506 19.22 8.44 34.13
CA LEU A 506 18.74 9.81 33.89
C LEU A 506 19.55 10.81 34.71
N ASP A 507 19.88 10.46 35.95
CA ASP A 507 20.70 11.30 36.82
C ASP A 507 22.11 11.49 36.24
N SER A 508 22.70 10.46 35.63
CA SER A 508 24.02 10.58 35.00
C SER A 508 24.01 11.58 33.84
N ILE A 509 22.98 11.55 32.97
CA ILE A 509 22.83 12.50 31.85
C ILE A 509 22.67 13.93 32.38
N LEU A 510 21.87 14.12 33.43
CA LEU A 510 21.60 15.44 33.98
C LEU A 510 22.79 16.04 34.74
N SER A 511 23.68 15.19 35.26
CA SER A 511 24.92 15.60 35.92
C SER A 511 26.12 15.75 34.98
N ASP A 512 25.98 15.43 33.68
CA ASP A 512 27.09 15.45 32.73
C ASP A 512 27.49 16.90 32.36
N ALA A 513 28.59 17.36 32.94
CA ALA A 513 29.13 18.71 32.70
C ALA A 513 29.54 18.97 31.23
N GLY A 514 29.66 17.93 30.40
CA GLY A 514 29.92 18.04 28.97
C GLY A 514 28.70 18.41 28.13
N LEU A 515 27.49 18.39 28.72
CA LEU A 515 26.26 18.84 28.07
C LEU A 515 25.86 20.23 28.57
N PRO A 516 25.56 21.20 27.69
CA PRO A 516 24.96 22.48 28.08
C PRO A 516 23.67 22.30 28.88
N ASP A 517 23.37 23.23 29.79
CA ASP A 517 22.20 23.13 30.67
C ASP A 517 20.86 23.09 29.91
N ASP A 518 20.79 23.77 28.76
CA ASP A 518 19.63 23.84 27.86
C ASP A 518 19.67 22.78 26.74
N HIS A 519 20.62 21.83 26.79
CA HIS A 519 20.76 20.84 25.74
C HIS A 519 19.50 19.96 25.61
N PRO A 520 18.99 19.69 24.38
CA PRO A 520 17.75 18.93 24.18
C PRO A 520 17.73 17.55 24.84
N LEU A 521 18.87 16.86 24.93
CA LEU A 521 18.98 15.56 25.62
C LEU A 521 18.81 15.67 27.14
N ARG A 522 19.21 16.79 27.77
CA ARG A 522 18.93 17.04 29.20
C ARG A 522 17.44 17.29 29.42
N VAL A 523 16.82 18.07 28.54
CA VAL A 523 15.35 18.26 28.56
C VAL A 523 14.64 16.92 28.42
N ALA A 524 15.07 16.06 27.49
CA ALA A 524 14.53 14.72 27.31
C ALA A 524 14.69 13.83 28.57
N ALA A 525 15.84 13.91 29.24
CA ALA A 525 16.10 13.20 30.50
C ALA A 525 15.24 13.73 31.67
N LEU A 526 15.06 15.05 31.79
CA LEU A 526 14.20 15.67 32.80
C LEU A 526 12.74 15.21 32.67
N ILE A 527 12.20 15.16 31.44
CA ILE A 527 10.83 14.67 31.18
C ILE A 527 10.69 13.22 31.67
N ARG A 528 11.64 12.35 31.33
CA ARG A 528 11.64 10.94 31.74
C ARG A 528 11.77 10.80 33.27
N ARG A 529 12.59 11.63 33.91
CA ARG A 529 12.80 11.59 35.37
C ARG A 529 11.57 12.09 36.11
N ALA A 530 10.91 13.13 35.61
CA ALA A 530 9.65 13.63 36.14
C ALA A 530 8.57 12.53 36.13
N SER A 531 8.44 11.81 35.01
CA SER A 531 7.54 10.66 34.87
C SER A 531 7.88 9.53 35.84
N ALA A 532 9.17 9.20 35.99
CA ALA A 532 9.63 8.19 36.94
C ALA A 532 9.34 8.56 38.42
N ARG A 533 9.57 9.83 38.80
CA ARG A 533 9.28 10.37 40.14
C ARG A 533 7.78 10.37 40.44
N ALA A 534 6.95 10.79 39.48
CA ALA A 534 5.50 10.74 39.62
C ALA A 534 4.98 9.31 39.78
N ALA A 535 5.52 8.35 39.03
CA ALA A 535 5.20 6.92 39.20
C ALA A 535 5.64 6.35 40.56
N ALA A 536 6.62 6.99 41.22
CA ALA A 536 7.03 6.71 42.59
C ALA A 536 6.25 7.52 43.65
N LYS A 537 5.25 8.31 43.24
CA LYS A 537 4.46 9.25 44.07
C LYS A 537 5.24 10.44 44.62
N ASP A 538 6.42 10.75 44.08
CA ASP A 538 7.17 11.97 44.34
C ASP A 538 6.71 13.08 43.38
N PHE A 539 5.56 13.69 43.69
CA PHE A 539 4.97 14.74 42.84
C PHE A 539 5.71 16.08 42.94
N GLU A 540 6.37 16.35 44.06
CA GLU A 540 7.15 17.58 44.23
C GLU A 540 8.41 17.54 43.36
N GLY A 541 9.17 16.44 43.43
CA GLY A 541 10.34 16.23 42.60
C GLY A 541 9.98 16.12 41.11
N ALA A 542 8.83 15.53 40.76
CA ALA A 542 8.34 15.51 39.39
C ALA A 542 8.01 16.93 38.87
N ARG A 543 7.37 17.76 39.70
CA ARG A 543 7.05 19.15 39.35
C ARG A 543 8.31 20.01 39.21
N ALA A 544 9.31 19.79 40.05
CA ALA A 544 10.59 20.48 39.97
C ALA A 544 11.32 20.14 38.66
N ASP A 545 11.43 18.84 38.34
CA ASP A 545 12.05 18.38 37.08
C ASP A 545 11.30 18.93 35.86
N TYR A 546 9.97 18.92 35.90
CA TYR A 546 9.16 19.48 34.82
C TYR A 546 9.43 20.97 34.61
N ARG A 547 9.43 21.78 35.67
CA ARG A 547 9.73 23.22 35.57
C ARG A 547 11.13 23.47 35.01
N ALA A 548 12.09 22.62 35.33
CA ALA A 548 13.46 22.73 34.82
C ALA A 548 13.57 22.48 33.30
N THR A 549 12.57 21.85 32.66
CA THR A 549 12.55 21.67 31.20
C THR A 549 12.34 22.97 30.42
N GLY A 550 11.72 23.99 31.05
CA GLY A 550 11.27 25.21 30.36
C GLY A 550 10.13 25.00 29.35
N LEU A 551 9.61 23.79 29.18
CA LEU A 551 8.55 23.47 28.23
C LEU A 551 7.17 23.84 28.78
N THR A 552 6.28 24.21 27.86
CA THR A 552 4.85 24.26 28.14
C THR A 552 4.23 22.87 28.01
N GLU A 553 3.05 22.65 28.62
CA GLU A 553 2.38 21.34 28.61
C GLU A 553 2.07 20.81 27.20
N GLN A 554 1.86 21.70 26.24
CA GLN A 554 1.58 21.36 24.84
C GLN A 554 2.84 21.00 24.06
N GLN A 555 4.02 21.52 24.44
CA GLN A 555 5.29 21.25 23.74
C GLN A 555 5.91 19.91 24.15
N CYS A 556 5.48 19.33 25.28
CA CYS A 556 6.05 18.08 25.80
C CYS A 556 5.67 16.85 24.98
N SER A 557 4.54 16.84 24.27
CA SER A 557 4.10 15.69 23.45
C SER A 557 5.05 15.38 22.28
N ILE A 558 5.91 16.34 21.91
CA ILE A 558 6.89 16.22 20.82
C ILE A 558 8.18 15.51 21.28
N VAL A 559 8.49 15.56 22.58
CA VAL A 559 9.79 15.11 23.14
C VAL A 559 9.64 13.87 24.05
N ASP A 560 8.41 13.46 24.33
CA ASP A 560 8.13 12.31 25.18
C ASP A 560 8.33 10.99 24.44
N ALA A 561 8.70 9.95 25.18
CA ALA A 561 8.80 8.61 24.63
C ALA A 561 7.40 8.04 24.35
N GLU A 562 7.30 7.10 23.40
CA GLU A 562 6.08 6.32 23.26
C GLU A 562 5.85 5.50 24.54
N PRO A 563 4.68 5.62 25.21
CA PRO A 563 4.43 4.93 26.47
C PRO A 563 4.44 3.41 26.29
N ALA A 564 5.17 2.68 27.13
CA ALA A 564 5.15 1.23 27.09
C ALA A 564 3.86 0.67 27.71
N ILE A 565 3.36 -0.45 27.19
CA ILE A 565 2.19 -1.12 27.75
C ILE A 565 2.53 -1.79 29.09
N ARG A 566 1.78 -1.50 30.15
CA ARG A 566 1.90 -2.14 31.48
C ARG A 566 1.03 -3.37 31.60
N SER A 567 -0.22 -3.26 31.17
CA SER A 567 -1.16 -4.38 31.16
C SER A 567 -2.18 -4.22 30.05
N ALA A 568 -2.60 -5.33 29.47
CA ALA A 568 -3.75 -5.41 28.60
C ALA A 568 -4.54 -6.65 29.03
N PRO A 569 -5.68 -6.49 29.74
CA PRO A 569 -6.52 -7.64 30.05
C PRO A 569 -7.13 -8.14 28.73
N VAL A 570 -6.57 -9.25 28.23
CA VAL A 570 -7.06 -9.99 27.06
C VAL A 570 -7.59 -11.32 27.56
N SER A 571 -8.78 -11.69 27.12
CA SER A 571 -9.46 -12.93 27.47
C SER A 571 -9.98 -13.63 26.21
N GLY A 572 -10.30 -14.93 26.31
CA GLY A 572 -10.93 -15.66 25.23
C GLY A 572 -12.31 -15.11 24.79
N GLN A 573 -12.96 -14.30 25.64
CA GLN A 573 -14.22 -13.62 25.30
C GLN A 573 -14.04 -12.43 24.36
N ASP A 574 -12.80 -11.94 24.20
CA ASP A 574 -12.51 -10.83 23.31
C ASP A 574 -12.37 -11.27 21.86
N TYR A 575 -12.16 -12.57 21.61
CA TYR A 575 -12.29 -13.20 20.29
C TYR A 575 -13.77 -13.54 20.06
N PRO A 576 -14.46 -12.92 19.07
CA PRO A 576 -15.84 -13.26 18.76
C PRO A 576 -16.06 -14.77 18.59
N THR A 577 -16.96 -15.36 19.39
CA THR A 577 -17.17 -16.82 19.43
C THR A 577 -17.66 -17.37 18.09
N ASP A 578 -18.41 -16.57 17.33
CA ASP A 578 -18.81 -16.90 15.97
C ASP A 578 -17.61 -16.96 15.01
N MET A 579 -16.64 -16.04 15.11
CA MET A 579 -15.40 -16.11 14.33
C MET A 579 -14.56 -17.34 14.70
N VAL A 580 -14.44 -17.65 15.99
CA VAL A 580 -13.75 -18.87 16.47
C VAL A 580 -14.40 -20.12 15.86
N ARG A 581 -15.73 -20.23 15.90
CA ARG A 581 -16.46 -21.39 15.34
C ARG A 581 -16.24 -21.57 13.83
N MET A 582 -16.03 -20.46 13.11
CA MET A 582 -15.79 -20.47 11.67
C MET A 582 -14.30 -20.57 11.30
N GLY A 583 -13.41 -20.50 12.30
CA GLY A 583 -11.97 -20.50 12.10
C GLY A 583 -11.46 -19.26 11.37
N ILE A 584 -12.10 -18.09 11.57
CA ILE A 584 -11.74 -16.83 10.91
C ILE A 584 -10.80 -16.05 11.82
N GLU A 585 -9.57 -15.88 11.38
CA GLU A 585 -8.50 -15.10 12.01
C GLU A 585 -8.42 -13.69 11.42
N GLY A 586 -7.69 -12.80 12.10
CA GLY A 586 -7.54 -11.43 11.63
C GLY A 586 -6.71 -10.54 12.53
N TRP A 587 -6.68 -9.26 12.22
CA TRP A 587 -5.98 -8.27 13.01
C TRP A 587 -6.62 -6.89 12.91
N THR A 588 -6.32 -6.05 13.90
CA THR A 588 -6.68 -4.63 13.90
C THR A 588 -5.47 -3.81 14.33
N ARG A 589 -5.35 -2.59 13.79
CA ARG A 589 -4.47 -1.53 14.27
C ARG A 589 -5.33 -0.45 14.89
N VAL A 590 -5.06 -0.14 16.15
CA VAL A 590 -5.84 0.79 16.96
C VAL A 590 -4.97 2.00 17.30
N GLN A 591 -5.42 3.18 16.90
CA GLN A 591 -4.88 4.43 17.37
C GLN A 591 -5.57 4.85 18.67
N HIS A 592 -4.81 5.43 19.59
CA HIS A 592 -5.34 5.89 20.86
C HIS A 592 -4.42 6.94 21.48
N ASP A 593 -4.95 7.65 22.46
CA ASP A 593 -4.19 8.56 23.30
C ASP A 593 -3.95 7.93 24.67
N VAL A 594 -2.87 8.34 25.32
CA VAL A 594 -2.53 7.92 26.68
C VAL A 594 -2.62 9.13 27.60
N SER A 595 -3.55 9.06 28.56
CA SER A 595 -3.65 10.05 29.63
C SER A 595 -2.42 10.03 30.55
N PRO A 596 -2.16 11.10 31.34
CA PRO A 596 -1.08 11.10 32.33
C PRO A 596 -1.14 9.95 33.34
N THR A 597 -2.33 9.42 33.59
CA THR A 597 -2.54 8.29 34.52
C THR A 597 -2.30 6.91 33.88
N GLY A 598 -1.95 6.87 32.59
CA GLY A 598 -1.72 5.64 31.82
C GLY A 598 -3.01 4.98 31.33
N GLN A 599 -4.17 5.66 31.46
CA GLN A 599 -5.42 5.21 30.87
C GLN A 599 -5.49 5.58 29.39
N VAL A 600 -6.11 4.70 28.61
CA VAL A 600 -6.36 4.89 27.19
C VAL A 600 -7.56 5.81 26.98
N LEU A 601 -7.40 6.81 26.11
CA LEU A 601 -8.42 7.75 25.66
C LEU A 601 -8.52 7.68 24.12
N ASN A 602 -9.64 8.15 23.56
CA ASN A 602 -9.84 8.34 22.11
C ASN A 602 -9.43 7.13 21.23
N SER A 603 -9.70 5.91 21.71
CA SER A 603 -9.36 4.66 21.03
C SER A 603 -10.20 4.47 19.77
N ARG A 604 -9.55 4.30 18.61
CA ARG A 604 -10.20 4.04 17.32
C ARG A 604 -9.39 3.10 16.45
N VAL A 605 -10.07 2.24 15.70
CA VAL A 605 -9.43 1.36 14.71
C VAL A 605 -9.07 2.17 13.47
N ILE A 606 -7.80 2.15 13.09
CA ILE A 606 -7.31 2.82 11.88
C ILE A 606 -7.03 1.84 10.73
N ALA A 607 -6.87 0.55 11.03
CA ALA A 607 -6.83 -0.49 10.01
C ALA A 607 -7.38 -1.82 10.55
N ALA A 608 -8.10 -2.60 9.74
CA ALA A 608 -8.58 -3.92 10.13
C ALA A 608 -8.65 -4.93 8.97
N TYR A 609 -8.34 -6.18 9.31
CA TYR A 609 -8.47 -7.35 8.45
C TYR A 609 -9.16 -8.51 9.19
N PRO A 610 -10.17 -9.17 8.59
CA PRO A 610 -10.96 -8.70 7.46
C PRO A 610 -11.73 -7.41 7.80
N PRO A 611 -12.19 -6.63 6.80
CA PRO A 611 -12.88 -5.36 7.04
C PRO A 611 -14.08 -5.51 7.99
N ILE A 612 -14.23 -4.61 8.97
CA ILE A 612 -15.38 -4.46 9.88
C ILE A 612 -15.54 -5.59 10.91
N VAL A 613 -14.99 -6.78 10.65
CA VAL A 613 -15.19 -8.00 11.46
C VAL A 613 -14.67 -7.85 12.89
N PHE A 614 -13.42 -7.38 13.06
CA PHE A 614 -12.75 -7.35 14.36
C PHE A 614 -12.66 -5.95 14.98
N SER A 615 -13.16 -4.92 14.30
CA SER A 615 -12.87 -3.52 14.64
C SER A 615 -13.37 -3.15 16.03
N ALA A 616 -14.61 -3.51 16.38
CA ALA A 616 -15.15 -3.26 17.73
C ALA A 616 -14.36 -4.00 18.82
N ASN A 617 -13.93 -5.24 18.55
CA ASN A 617 -13.18 -6.06 19.50
C ASN A 617 -11.76 -5.53 19.73
N GLY A 618 -11.07 -5.15 18.66
CA GLY A 618 -9.75 -4.52 18.72
C GLY A 618 -9.75 -3.23 19.54
N ALA A 619 -10.68 -2.32 19.23
CA ALA A 619 -10.86 -1.07 19.99
C ALA A 619 -11.16 -1.33 21.47
N LYS A 620 -12.04 -2.30 21.77
CA LYS A 620 -12.38 -2.69 23.14
C LYS A 620 -11.19 -3.23 23.91
N ILE A 621 -10.37 -4.10 23.30
CA ILE A 621 -9.16 -4.64 23.93
C ILE A 621 -8.22 -3.50 24.34
N ILE A 622 -7.91 -2.59 23.41
CA ILE A 622 -6.97 -1.50 23.66
C ILE A 622 -7.54 -0.47 24.64
N SER A 623 -8.84 -0.17 24.60
CA SER A 623 -9.46 0.76 25.57
C SER A 623 -9.30 0.33 27.04
N ARG A 624 -9.11 -0.97 27.30
CA ARG A 624 -8.88 -1.52 28.65
C ARG A 624 -7.41 -1.63 29.02
N ALA A 625 -6.50 -1.36 28.09
CA ALA A 625 -5.07 -1.39 28.36
C ALA A 625 -4.67 -0.29 29.36
N ARG A 626 -3.51 -0.49 29.97
CA ARG A 626 -2.83 0.47 30.84
C ARG A 626 -1.41 0.64 30.35
N PHE A 627 -1.00 1.89 30.21
CA PHE A 627 0.31 2.30 29.74
C PHE A 627 1.14 2.88 30.89
N GLU A 628 2.45 3.02 30.67
CA GLU A 628 3.32 3.78 31.56
C GLU A 628 2.82 5.22 31.70
N GLN A 629 2.85 5.73 32.93
CA GLN A 629 2.40 7.07 33.25
C GLN A 629 3.45 8.08 32.79
N SER A 630 3.01 9.14 32.11
CA SER A 630 3.82 10.33 31.85
C SER A 630 3.37 11.45 32.79
N TYR A 631 4.32 12.12 33.44
CA TYR A 631 3.99 13.22 34.35
C TYR A 631 3.66 14.50 33.58
N ARG A 632 2.49 15.08 33.88
CA ARG A 632 2.00 16.36 33.35
C ARG A 632 1.39 17.17 34.51
N PRO A 633 1.97 18.32 34.90
CA PRO A 633 1.53 19.07 36.09
C PRO A 633 0.05 19.49 36.07
N GLY A 634 -0.48 19.87 34.91
CA GLY A 634 -1.88 20.29 34.70
C GLY A 634 -2.80 19.19 34.19
N GLY A 635 -2.32 17.95 34.05
CA GLY A 635 -3.13 16.83 33.59
C GLY A 635 -3.45 16.80 32.09
N ALA A 636 -2.78 17.63 31.28
CA ALA A 636 -2.87 17.62 29.82
C ALA A 636 -2.52 16.23 29.22
N MET A 637 -3.02 15.93 28.01
CA MET A 637 -2.81 14.62 27.35
C MET A 637 -1.32 14.24 27.28
N GLY A 638 -1.00 12.98 27.60
CA GLY A 638 0.39 12.51 27.74
C GLY A 638 1.08 12.36 26.39
N CYS A 639 0.60 11.40 25.59
CA CYS A 639 1.02 11.16 24.20
C CYS A 639 -0.24 10.93 23.35
N SER A 640 -0.38 11.65 22.24
CA SER A 640 -1.50 11.52 21.33
C SER A 640 -1.15 10.65 20.13
N GLY A 641 -2.10 9.82 19.71
CA GLY A 641 -2.00 9.10 18.45
C GLY A 641 -1.05 7.90 18.43
N SER A 642 -0.77 7.29 19.59
CA SER A 642 -0.07 6.01 19.72
C SER A 642 -0.83 4.89 18.99
N MET A 643 -0.10 3.91 18.47
CA MET A 643 -0.70 2.81 17.70
C MET A 643 -0.41 1.46 18.36
N SER A 644 -1.40 0.58 18.39
CA SER A 644 -1.26 -0.78 18.89
C SER A 644 -1.94 -1.78 17.98
N ASN A 645 -1.26 -2.90 17.73
CA ASN A 645 -1.79 -3.99 16.93
C ASN A 645 -2.42 -5.05 17.84
N VAL A 646 -3.60 -5.52 17.45
CA VAL A 646 -4.29 -6.66 18.08
C VAL A 646 -4.47 -7.74 17.02
N THR A 647 -4.02 -8.96 17.32
CA THR A 647 -4.12 -10.12 16.42
C THR A 647 -5.05 -11.16 17.02
N PHE A 648 -5.98 -11.68 16.21
CA PHE A 648 -6.94 -12.72 16.54
C PHE A 648 -6.50 -14.01 15.85
N ARG A 649 -6.00 -14.96 16.64
CA ARG A 649 -5.49 -16.26 16.18
C ARG A 649 -6.23 -17.40 16.83
N MET A 650 -6.49 -18.44 16.05
CA MET A 650 -7.03 -19.68 16.54
C MET A 650 -6.09 -20.26 17.62
N PRO A 651 -6.65 -20.83 18.71
CA PRO A 651 -5.86 -21.55 19.69
C PRO A 651 -5.10 -22.70 18.99
N SER A 652 -3.77 -22.73 19.19
CA SER A 652 -2.90 -23.82 18.76
C SER A 652 -3.11 -25.09 19.55
#